data_AF-A0A832QRD1-F1
#
_entry.id   AF-A0A832QRD1-F1
#
_cell.length_a   1.000
_cell.length_b   1.000
_cell.length_c   1.000
_cell.angle_alpha   90.00
_cell.angle_beta   90.00
_cell.angle_gamma   90.00
#
_symmetry.space_group_name_H-M   'P 1'
#
loop_
_entity.id
_entity.type
_entity.pdbx_description
1 polymer ?
#
loop_
_entity_poly.entity_id
_entity_poly.type
_entity_poly.pdbx_seq_one_letter_code
_entity_poly.pdbx_strand_id
1 'polypeptide(L)'
;MKKFYYAYIREDGVSLRNYYLIFLISLILLIFPTCNIVRAADLSIREWNLNLTSDGLAGWNLNADAWKVSKNLLLGDFITGKAIAYRDESYRDVEIECSIKIVAGRAGILFDIQNILNYYELALEKDKMYLILQKTSDKKYLSSVNIPRLESYKIKIIQRGSRIKILLNEMVMIDIEDQTFTDGKVGLMVYKGKAYFSDLSIKGAPPLVLKNNEMEVLLDGKSGNIKSLLGFLNDDGVQFCDSTIIDKDNPWWWGTVLLDYGKGLISSNNMKSVTTTEDSSIVTRYGDESIELVVERDLRDKFLEETYTLSSRNDLTVNTLGVVFRPTITMHVGEHLSYFFVEKTPTTYHWFTGKDLAYLLITHNNGRAPHLAIVLTEGEINGYTPLYNLGVRHNPLSSSPVLFVTGYGIDNRNHEYKQSQIHLDPDKPLSFTLRYFLFEDQEDLEKKLIEICKQPVFHYPRYIPAGKKLSIEVRLPQGLEINNVNFKGTILPFVKIGADLYRIETLVEDTGLHRINFRFSNNKETFILFECIHNLRDLIDKRAETIIKFQFNEDINSPGFCGIFPIDLQTKKSMLSPDVGNCQQAGTGEITASALIVLYKNIVNPNIEEIKKIELYTNKWLREKCQDENYACYLNPLNKIIGGDGMGFRIWNANWLSTIYYYLSLIEDRYLTLQTRDTYLLWAYDTLKWFFSNKPTYISPEPHMIRKIINELYARDYNNEARELEQMRKVTIENIISQAQEISKKDREWVMDQNAFIPNSTFLFIEGYKEADVFFEPAVIDLGYSYDPRVQSAFRIWDDAASGYYYKLIPYPTMPHFWTSIVGYPLLLAYEKYHKEEFLESAYNSIMSLYESYNYDYQFNLWGKMELGEAHAAFLPGLGMNTQERACSDQDGGFSTYLETFATKCYITKTGRAVNCDRENNRIVSWAAYPREYILEDTGYKIYTTNMSAIINFIETKEESILIELENLRKDEVNTELRVTSMDGRVIRSKTLTLKPMKRQILNIELRK
;
A
#
# COMPACT_ATOMS: atom_id res chain seq x y z
N MET A 1 9.55 27.10 67.60
CA MET A 1 8.46 27.84 68.24
C MET A 1 7.25 26.89 68.38
N LYS A 2 6.81 26.61 69.62
CA LYS A 2 5.46 26.23 70.16
C LYS A 2 4.50 25.43 69.22
N LYS A 3 3.75 24.39 69.59
CA LYS A 3 3.26 23.70 70.83
C LYS A 3 2.44 22.47 70.32
N PHE A 4 2.57 21.22 70.81
CA PHE A 4 1.73 20.53 71.83
C PHE A 4 0.24 20.25 71.41
N TYR A 5 -0.50 19.14 71.67
CA TYR A 5 -0.62 18.17 72.79
C TYR A 5 -1.52 16.94 72.37
N TYR A 6 -1.15 15.69 72.76
CA TYR A 6 -1.92 14.49 73.26
C TYR A 6 -3.14 13.88 72.51
N ALA A 7 -3.56 12.61 72.67
CA ALA A 7 -3.07 11.32 73.18
C ALA A 7 -4.25 10.31 73.11
N TYR A 8 -4.01 9.02 72.86
CA TYR A 8 -4.62 7.92 73.64
C TYR A 8 -3.89 6.59 73.39
N ILE A 9 -3.55 5.94 74.50
CA ILE A 9 -2.90 4.63 74.63
C ILE A 9 -3.99 3.56 74.73
N ARG A 10 -3.79 2.41 74.08
CA ARG A 10 -4.13 1.11 74.68
C ARG A 10 -3.05 0.09 74.36
N GLU A 11 -2.50 -0.43 75.44
CA GLU A 11 -1.65 -1.60 75.54
C GLU A 11 -2.44 -2.84 75.13
N ASP A 12 -1.79 -3.76 74.41
CA ASP A 12 -1.84 -5.19 74.75
C ASP A 12 -0.59 -5.87 74.19
N GLY A 13 0.11 -6.56 75.09
CA GLY A 13 1.46 -7.05 74.88
C GLY A 13 1.58 -8.25 73.95
N VAL A 14 2.62 -8.23 73.11
CA VAL A 14 3.19 -9.43 72.49
C VAL A 14 4.72 -9.30 72.51
N SER A 15 5.37 -10.40 72.90
CA SER A 15 6.76 -10.53 73.34
C SER A 15 7.86 -9.96 72.41
N LEU A 16 8.94 -9.47 73.05
CA LEU A 16 10.20 -8.95 72.46
C LEU A 16 10.94 -9.94 71.52
N ARG A 17 10.52 -11.20 71.40
CA ARG A 17 11.16 -12.21 70.53
C ARG A 17 10.70 -12.12 69.07
N ASN A 18 9.53 -11.53 68.81
CA ASN A 18 9.02 -11.35 67.45
C ASN A 18 9.58 -10.11 66.75
N TYR A 19 10.07 -9.12 67.51
CA TYR A 19 10.68 -7.93 66.91
C TYR A 19 12.04 -8.21 66.28
N TYR A 20 12.85 -9.13 66.79
CA TYR A 20 14.10 -9.49 66.12
C TYR A 20 13.87 -10.27 64.82
N LEU A 21 12.84 -11.12 64.76
CA LEU A 21 12.50 -11.86 63.54
C LEU A 21 11.81 -10.97 62.51
N ILE A 22 10.94 -10.05 62.94
CA ILE A 22 10.31 -9.05 62.05
C ILE A 22 11.33 -7.99 61.62
N PHE A 23 12.28 -7.57 62.46
CA PHE A 23 13.35 -6.66 62.05
C PHE A 23 14.35 -7.35 61.12
N LEU A 24 14.64 -8.65 61.28
CA LEU A 24 15.46 -9.42 60.33
C LEU A 24 14.72 -9.68 59.01
N ILE A 25 13.41 -9.97 59.06
CA ILE A 25 12.56 -10.16 57.87
C ILE A 25 12.33 -8.82 57.17
N SER A 26 12.20 -7.71 57.89
CA SER A 26 12.17 -6.36 57.31
C SER A 26 13.53 -5.93 56.78
N LEU A 27 14.66 -6.35 57.36
CA LEU A 27 16.00 -6.09 56.82
C LEU A 27 16.31 -6.97 55.59
N ILE A 28 15.71 -8.17 55.51
CA ILE A 28 15.80 -9.08 54.35
C ILE A 28 14.79 -8.68 53.25
N LEU A 29 13.65 -8.06 53.58
CA LEU A 29 12.68 -7.48 52.64
C LEU A 29 12.97 -6.01 52.26
N LEU A 30 13.95 -5.37 52.88
CA LEU A 30 14.50 -4.05 52.47
C LEU A 30 15.76 -4.19 51.59
N ILE A 31 16.15 -5.43 51.26
CA ILE A 31 17.11 -5.73 50.20
C ILE A 31 16.25 -6.22 49.03
N PHE A 32 16.00 -5.31 48.07
CA PHE A 32 15.15 -5.36 46.85
C PHE A 32 13.70 -4.83 47.03
N PRO A 33 13.24 -3.79 46.27
CA PRO A 33 13.78 -3.21 45.04
C PRO A 33 14.12 -1.71 45.20
N THR A 34 15.38 -1.38 45.43
CA THR A 34 15.92 -0.05 45.10
C THR A 34 17.16 -0.27 44.25
N CYS A 35 17.09 0.15 43.00
CA CYS A 35 18.13 0.01 41.99
C CYS A 35 18.47 -1.45 41.62
N ASN A 36 17.58 -2.09 40.85
CA ASN A 36 18.11 -2.83 39.70
C ASN A 36 18.66 -1.79 38.71
N ILE A 37 19.87 -1.30 39.00
CA ILE A 37 20.83 -1.13 37.91
C ILE A 37 20.99 -2.55 37.39
N VAL A 38 20.23 -2.87 36.34
CA VAL A 38 20.54 -4.00 35.48
C VAL A 38 22.04 -3.91 35.25
N ARG A 39 22.80 -4.86 35.79
CA ARG A 39 24.15 -5.10 35.31
C ARG A 39 23.94 -5.33 33.82
N ALA A 40 24.27 -4.32 33.01
CA ALA A 40 24.43 -4.49 31.59
C ALA A 40 25.30 -5.74 31.45
N ALA A 41 24.73 -6.82 30.91
CA ALA A 41 25.51 -7.97 30.51
C ALA A 41 26.64 -7.44 29.63
N ASP A 42 27.85 -7.99 29.82
CA ASP A 42 29.08 -7.57 29.15
C ASP A 42 28.82 -7.34 27.65
N LEU A 43 28.64 -6.08 27.27
CA LEU A 43 28.89 -5.65 25.89
C LEU A 43 30.35 -6.01 25.68
N SER A 44 30.65 -6.97 24.81
CA SER A 44 32.04 -7.26 24.46
C SER A 44 32.63 -5.98 23.86
N ILE A 45 33.30 -5.18 24.69
CA ILE A 45 33.93 -3.93 24.28
C ILE A 45 34.93 -4.31 23.22
N ARG A 46 34.72 -3.83 21.99
CA ARG A 46 35.70 -3.97 20.94
C ARG A 46 36.79 -2.97 21.22
N GLU A 47 37.99 -3.48 21.38
CA GLU A 47 39.20 -2.66 21.50
C GLU A 47 40.01 -2.82 20.23
N TRP A 48 40.32 -1.69 19.60
CA TRP A 48 41.21 -1.64 18.47
C TRP A 48 42.29 -0.60 18.68
N ASN A 49 43.50 -0.96 18.28
CA ASN A 49 44.67 -0.10 18.36
C ASN A 49 45.31 0.03 16.97
N LEU A 50 45.71 1.25 16.62
CA LEU A 50 46.41 1.52 15.37
C LEU A 50 47.77 0.82 15.35
N ASN A 51 47.92 -0.13 14.42
CA ASN A 51 49.16 -0.84 14.16
C ASN A 51 49.84 -0.25 12.92
N LEU A 52 51.05 0.30 13.04
CA LEU A 52 51.73 1.06 11.98
C LEU A 52 52.84 0.26 11.30
N THR A 53 52.55 -0.99 10.91
CA THR A 53 53.38 -1.80 9.98
C THR A 53 53.05 -1.50 8.52
N SER A 54 53.75 -2.10 7.54
CA SER A 54 53.50 -1.87 6.09
C SER A 54 52.06 -2.18 5.65
N ASP A 55 51.32 -2.97 6.44
CA ASP A 55 49.93 -3.37 6.21
C ASP A 55 48.94 -2.58 7.10
N GLY A 56 49.44 -1.62 7.88
CA GLY A 56 48.75 -0.92 8.98
C GLY A 56 47.59 0.01 8.60
N LEU A 57 47.37 0.21 7.30
CA LEU A 57 46.24 0.97 6.75
C LEU A 57 45.17 0.06 6.11
N ALA A 58 45.33 -1.27 6.19
CA ALA A 58 44.29 -2.21 5.79
C ALA A 58 42.99 -1.94 6.58
N GLY A 59 41.86 -1.85 5.87
CA GLY A 59 40.55 -1.56 6.47
C GLY A 59 40.26 -0.07 6.74
N TRP A 60 41.15 0.84 6.30
CA TRP A 60 40.88 2.27 6.30
C TRP A 60 40.40 2.76 4.92
N ASN A 61 39.37 3.59 4.92
CA ASN A 61 38.96 4.39 3.77
C ASN A 61 39.72 5.72 3.81
N LEU A 62 40.55 5.97 2.79
CA LEU A 62 41.52 7.06 2.77
C LEU A 62 41.38 7.89 1.49
N ASN A 63 41.65 9.19 1.58
CA ASN A 63 42.06 9.96 0.41
C ASN A 63 43.55 9.66 0.13
N ALA A 64 43.85 8.76 -0.82
CA ALA A 64 45.15 8.08 -0.93
C ALA A 64 46.36 9.02 -0.96
N ASP A 65 46.24 10.19 -1.59
CA ASP A 65 47.34 11.17 -1.71
C ASP A 65 47.62 11.97 -0.43
N ALA A 66 46.70 11.92 0.55
CA ALA A 66 46.76 12.73 1.76
C ALA A 66 47.32 11.98 2.98
N TRP A 67 47.36 10.64 2.98
CA TRP A 67 47.66 9.84 4.17
C TRP A 67 48.80 8.85 3.92
N LYS A 68 49.82 8.86 4.80
CA LYS A 68 50.96 7.93 4.71
C LYS A 68 51.54 7.58 6.08
N VAL A 69 52.06 6.37 6.20
CA VAL A 69 52.83 5.98 7.39
C VAL A 69 54.26 6.54 7.27
N SER A 70 54.72 7.27 8.28
CA SER A 70 56.06 7.86 8.33
C SER A 70 56.63 7.75 9.74
N LYS A 71 57.77 7.07 9.89
CA LYS A 71 58.45 6.87 11.18
C LYS A 71 57.54 6.30 12.28
N ASN A 72 56.73 5.29 11.96
CA ASN A 72 55.73 4.70 12.86
C ASN A 72 54.68 5.70 13.38
N LEU A 73 54.37 6.74 12.59
CA LEU A 73 53.28 7.68 12.82
C LEU A 73 52.40 7.73 11.56
N LEU A 74 51.10 7.97 11.73
CA LEU A 74 50.22 8.26 10.60
C LEU A 74 50.30 9.76 10.28
N LEU A 75 50.79 10.10 9.09
CA LEU A 75 50.89 11.47 8.61
C LEU A 75 49.70 11.78 7.70
N GLY A 76 48.90 12.79 8.09
CA GLY A 76 47.96 13.47 7.20
C GLY A 76 48.59 14.75 6.65
N ASP A 77 48.67 14.89 5.32
CA ASP A 77 49.28 16.03 4.63
C ASP A 77 48.40 16.47 3.46
N PHE A 78 47.55 17.47 3.68
CA PHE A 78 46.65 17.99 2.66
C PHE A 78 46.43 19.49 2.81
N ILE A 79 47.30 20.26 2.16
CA ILE A 79 47.37 21.72 2.32
C ILE A 79 46.31 22.50 1.52
N THR A 80 45.66 21.88 0.53
CA THR A 80 44.71 22.54 -0.38
C THR A 80 43.25 22.47 0.10
N GLY A 81 42.88 21.50 0.94
CA GLY A 81 41.48 21.26 1.31
C GLY A 81 41.31 20.39 2.56
N LYS A 82 40.21 19.62 2.63
CA LYS A 82 39.97 18.65 3.71
C LYS A 82 40.32 17.24 3.24
N ALA A 83 41.07 16.50 4.05
CA ALA A 83 41.25 15.07 3.88
C ALA A 83 40.73 14.33 5.11
N ILE A 84 40.06 13.20 4.87
CA ILE A 84 39.50 12.33 5.91
C ILE A 84 40.08 10.93 5.70
N ALA A 85 40.39 10.26 6.81
CA ALA A 85 40.68 8.84 6.87
C ALA A 85 39.77 8.22 7.94
N TYR A 86 39.08 7.12 7.66
CA TYR A 86 38.23 6.48 8.66
C TYR A 86 38.24 4.95 8.51
N ARG A 87 37.97 4.23 9.60
CA ARG A 87 37.87 2.77 9.57
C ARG A 87 36.49 2.32 9.15
N ASP A 88 36.41 1.22 8.43
CA ASP A 88 35.14 0.62 8.02
C ASP A 88 34.48 -0.23 9.12
N GLU A 89 34.57 0.25 10.36
CA GLU A 89 33.97 -0.39 11.53
C GLU A 89 33.25 0.68 12.35
N SER A 90 32.02 0.38 12.76
CA SER A 90 31.19 1.29 13.55
C SER A 90 31.21 0.91 15.02
N TYR A 91 31.11 1.92 15.87
CA TYR A 91 31.12 1.79 17.32
C TYR A 91 29.94 2.58 17.90
N ARG A 92 29.49 2.16 19.07
CA ARG A 92 28.59 2.91 19.96
C ARG A 92 29.26 3.05 21.32
N ASP A 93 28.82 4.03 22.10
CA ASP A 93 29.36 4.28 23.45
C ASP A 93 30.90 4.29 23.45
N VAL A 94 31.47 5.10 22.55
CA VAL A 94 32.87 5.02 22.15
C VAL A 94 33.79 5.81 23.08
N GLU A 95 34.99 5.29 23.28
CA GLU A 95 36.14 5.93 23.88
C GLU A 95 37.27 5.93 22.86
N ILE A 96 37.72 7.12 22.48
CA ILE A 96 38.75 7.31 21.46
C ILE A 96 39.91 8.02 22.12
N GLU A 97 41.08 7.41 22.14
CA GLU A 97 42.33 8.07 22.53
C GLU A 97 43.20 8.26 21.30
N CYS A 98 43.81 9.44 21.13
CA CYS A 98 44.77 9.69 20.06
C CYS A 98 45.72 10.83 20.43
N SER A 99 46.99 10.67 20.08
CA SER A 99 48.02 11.70 20.17
C SER A 99 48.10 12.44 18.84
N ILE A 100 47.94 13.76 18.85
CA ILE A 100 47.93 14.61 17.65
C ILE A 100 49.06 15.65 17.73
N LYS A 101 49.96 15.67 16.75
CA LYS A 101 50.99 16.69 16.57
C LYS A 101 50.71 17.51 15.32
N ILE A 102 50.28 18.76 15.52
CA ILE A 102 49.92 19.69 14.44
C ILE A 102 51.17 20.40 13.93
N VAL A 103 51.45 20.31 12.63
CA VAL A 103 52.54 21.04 11.96
C VAL A 103 52.02 22.34 11.36
N ALA A 104 50.89 22.28 10.66
CA ALA A 104 50.22 23.42 10.04
C ALA A 104 48.71 23.16 9.89
N GLY A 105 47.92 24.23 9.82
CA GLY A 105 46.47 24.15 9.60
C GLY A 105 45.70 23.54 10.77
N ARG A 106 44.66 22.77 10.44
CA ARG A 106 43.75 22.12 11.40
C ARG A 106 43.85 20.60 11.27
N ALA A 107 43.78 19.90 12.40
CA ALA A 107 43.74 18.44 12.45
C ALA A 107 42.81 17.97 13.57
N GLY A 108 42.29 16.75 13.48
CA GLY A 108 41.26 16.32 14.42
C GLY A 108 40.85 14.87 14.32
N ILE A 109 39.95 14.49 15.22
CA ILE A 109 39.29 13.19 15.28
C ILE A 109 37.86 13.36 14.79
N LEU A 110 37.40 12.42 13.97
CA LEU A 110 36.00 12.29 13.57
C LEU A 110 35.38 11.09 14.25
N PHE A 111 34.14 11.20 14.70
CA PHE A 111 33.43 10.10 15.35
C PHE A 111 31.94 10.14 15.02
N ASP A 112 31.27 9.01 15.21
CA ASP A 112 29.92 8.70 14.73
C ASP A 112 29.69 9.07 13.27
N ILE A 113 30.67 8.77 12.42
CA ILE A 113 30.61 9.05 10.99
C ILE A 113 29.56 8.14 10.36
N GLN A 114 28.46 8.74 9.87
CA GLN A 114 27.45 8.06 9.06
C GLN A 114 27.91 7.98 7.61
N ASN A 115 28.48 9.08 7.11
CA ASN A 115 29.11 9.23 5.80
C ASN A 115 29.97 10.51 5.78
N ILE A 116 30.63 10.81 4.67
CA ILE A 116 31.52 11.97 4.52
C ILE A 116 30.83 13.36 4.63
N LEU A 117 29.51 13.39 4.77
CA LEU A 117 28.72 14.60 4.98
C LEU A 117 28.06 14.66 6.37
N ASN A 118 28.16 13.61 7.20
CA ASN A 118 27.43 13.51 8.47
C ASN A 118 28.31 12.85 9.56
N TYR A 119 28.82 13.64 10.50
CA TYR A 119 29.70 13.21 11.60
C TYR A 119 29.88 14.29 12.67
N TYR A 120 30.43 13.90 13.82
CA TYR A 120 31.09 14.85 14.73
C TYR A 120 32.57 15.03 14.36
N GLU A 121 33.05 16.25 14.47
CA GLU A 121 34.44 16.65 14.26
C GLU A 121 34.98 17.33 15.51
N LEU A 122 36.00 16.73 16.13
CA LEU A 122 36.84 17.41 17.11
C LEU A 122 38.06 17.99 16.39
N ALA A 123 38.04 19.28 16.12
CA ALA A 123 39.08 19.99 15.41
C ALA A 123 40.00 20.77 16.35
N LEU A 124 41.31 20.62 16.14
CA LEU A 124 42.36 21.39 16.80
C LEU A 124 42.99 22.37 15.79
N GLU A 125 43.12 23.63 16.18
CA GLU A 125 43.75 24.68 15.37
C GLU A 125 44.47 25.68 16.28
N LYS A 126 45.80 25.75 16.16
CA LYS A 126 46.68 26.61 16.98
C LYS A 126 46.49 26.40 18.50
N ASP A 127 45.74 27.28 19.14
CA ASP A 127 45.43 27.41 20.56
C ASP A 127 43.93 27.21 20.83
N LYS A 128 43.19 26.61 19.89
CA LYS A 128 41.76 26.34 20.02
C LYS A 128 41.39 24.89 19.68
N MET A 129 40.35 24.42 20.38
CA MET A 129 39.67 23.16 20.14
C MET A 129 38.19 23.45 19.85
N TYR A 130 37.66 22.83 18.80
CA TYR A 130 36.27 22.95 18.38
C TYR A 130 35.62 21.57 18.35
N LEU A 131 34.44 21.45 18.94
CA LEU A 131 33.55 20.33 18.67
C LEU A 131 32.47 20.80 17.69
N ILE A 132 32.41 20.15 16.54
CA ILE A 132 31.58 20.54 15.40
C ILE A 132 30.67 19.37 15.03
N LEU A 133 29.40 19.64 14.82
CA LEU A 133 28.46 18.74 14.15
C LEU A 133 28.42 19.11 12.66
N GLN A 134 28.83 18.18 11.81
CA GLN A 134 28.64 18.25 10.36
C GLN A 134 27.40 17.45 10.00
N LYS A 135 26.44 18.08 9.30
CA LYS A 135 25.26 17.40 8.74
C LYS A 135 25.01 17.94 7.33
N THR A 136 25.00 17.06 6.34
CA THR A 136 24.95 17.43 4.90
C THR A 136 25.95 18.55 4.57
N SER A 137 25.48 19.72 4.10
CA SER A 137 26.29 20.92 3.85
C SER A 137 26.42 21.83 5.08
N ASP A 138 25.63 21.61 6.14
CA ASP A 138 25.55 22.46 7.31
C ASP A 138 26.62 22.12 8.35
N LYS A 139 27.18 23.17 8.97
CA LYS A 139 28.17 23.07 10.05
C LYS A 139 27.67 23.82 11.28
N LYS A 140 27.56 23.12 12.41
CA LYS A 140 27.21 23.70 13.71
C LYS A 140 28.36 23.50 14.69
N TYR A 141 28.88 24.59 15.26
CA TYR A 141 29.83 24.51 16.37
C TYR A 141 29.06 24.24 17.66
N LEU A 142 29.29 23.07 18.26
CA LEU A 142 28.66 22.67 19.52
C LEU A 142 29.43 23.25 20.73
N SER A 143 30.76 23.32 20.61
CA SER A 143 31.60 23.94 21.63
C SER A 143 32.91 24.46 21.03
N SER A 144 33.51 25.45 21.69
CA SER A 144 34.81 26.02 21.36
C SER A 144 35.54 26.39 22.64
N VAL A 145 36.75 25.90 22.83
CA VAL A 145 37.58 26.16 24.02
C VAL A 145 39.01 26.51 23.64
N ASN A 146 39.64 27.39 24.42
CA ASN A 146 41.06 27.69 24.25
C ASN A 146 41.89 26.57 24.90
N ILE A 147 42.99 26.18 24.26
CA ILE A 147 43.90 25.13 24.71
C ILE A 147 45.34 25.68 24.74
N PRO A 148 46.18 25.21 25.68
CA PRO A 148 47.59 25.61 25.72
C PRO A 148 48.30 25.15 24.45
N ARG A 149 49.27 25.93 23.97
CA ARG A 149 50.08 25.53 22.82
C ARG A 149 51.08 24.46 23.25
N LEU A 150 50.89 23.23 22.76
CA LEU A 150 51.74 22.08 23.05
C LEU A 150 52.40 21.53 21.78
N GLU A 151 53.50 20.80 21.95
CA GLU A 151 54.14 20.08 20.83
C GLU A 151 53.31 18.88 20.35
N SER A 152 52.51 18.30 21.24
CA SER A 152 51.58 17.22 20.97
C SER A 152 50.41 17.27 21.95
N TYR A 153 49.23 16.91 21.47
CA TYR A 153 47.98 16.88 22.23
C TYR A 153 47.55 15.42 22.42
N LYS A 154 47.48 14.93 23.66
CA LYS A 154 46.83 13.64 23.95
C LYS A 154 45.34 13.89 24.19
N ILE A 155 44.53 13.45 23.24
CA ILE A 155 43.08 13.64 23.24
C ILE A 155 42.40 12.35 23.66
N LYS A 156 41.38 12.47 24.50
CA LYS A 156 40.46 11.39 24.83
C LYS A 156 39.02 11.85 24.65
N ILE A 157 38.27 11.20 23.77
CA ILE A 157 36.83 11.41 23.59
C ILE A 157 36.12 10.26 24.28
N ILE A 158 35.17 10.56 25.16
CA ILE A 158 34.30 9.58 25.80
C ILE A 158 32.87 9.98 25.47
N GLN A 159 32.21 9.18 24.65
CA GLN A 159 30.80 9.33 24.36
C GLN A 159 30.04 8.17 24.98
N ARG A 160 28.99 8.47 25.74
CA ARG A 160 28.08 7.49 26.33
C ARG A 160 26.66 8.00 26.11
N GLY A 161 25.90 7.33 25.26
CA GLY A 161 24.62 7.83 24.74
C GLY A 161 24.77 9.26 24.19
N SER A 162 24.02 10.20 24.76
CA SER A 162 24.00 11.61 24.36
C SER A 162 25.15 12.45 24.89
N ARG A 163 25.87 11.97 25.91
CA ARG A 163 26.87 12.78 26.59
C ARG A 163 28.21 12.61 25.90
N ILE A 164 28.79 13.72 25.46
CA ILE A 164 30.10 13.78 24.82
C ILE A 164 31.05 14.52 25.76
N LYS A 165 32.05 13.80 26.27
CA LYS A 165 33.11 14.34 27.11
C LYS A 165 34.44 14.26 26.36
N ILE A 166 35.19 15.36 26.34
CA ILE A 166 36.47 15.45 25.67
C ILE A 166 37.51 15.92 26.68
N LEU A 167 38.59 15.15 26.79
CA LEU A 167 39.71 15.42 27.67
C LEU A 167 40.96 15.73 26.84
N LEU A 168 41.74 16.68 27.32
CA LEU A 168 43.08 16.99 26.85
C LEU A 168 44.06 16.72 27.99
N ASN A 169 44.98 15.78 27.81
CA ASN A 169 45.94 15.35 28.84
C ASN A 169 45.24 15.06 30.19
N GLU A 170 44.16 14.27 30.16
CA GLU A 170 43.31 13.90 31.31
C GLU A 170 42.49 15.05 31.94
N MET A 171 42.56 16.28 31.43
CA MET A 171 41.69 17.38 31.87
C MET A 171 40.45 17.49 30.99
N VAL A 172 39.26 17.51 31.60
CA VAL A 172 37.98 17.70 30.88
C VAL A 172 37.94 19.11 30.29
N MET A 173 37.88 19.20 28.97
CA MET A 173 37.81 20.46 28.22
C MET A 173 36.39 20.76 27.73
N ILE A 174 35.66 19.72 27.32
CA ILE A 174 34.29 19.81 26.81
C ILE A 174 33.48 18.70 27.47
N ASP A 175 32.28 19.03 27.96
CA ASP A 175 31.31 18.08 28.50
C ASP A 175 29.91 18.61 28.13
N ILE A 176 29.31 18.02 27.11
CA ILE A 176 28.04 18.47 26.55
C ILE A 176 27.10 17.29 26.31
N GLU A 177 25.84 17.60 26.02
CA GLU A 177 24.87 16.63 25.52
C GLU A 177 24.50 16.97 24.07
N ASP A 178 24.63 15.99 23.17
CA ASP A 178 24.12 16.04 21.80
C ASP A 178 23.69 14.63 21.38
N GLN A 179 22.55 14.52 20.70
CA GLN A 179 21.92 13.24 20.35
C GLN A 179 21.81 13.02 18.84
N THR A 180 22.51 13.82 18.04
CA THR A 180 22.37 13.76 16.58
C THR A 180 22.85 12.44 16.02
N PHE A 181 23.99 11.94 16.49
CA PHE A 181 24.52 10.61 16.19
C PHE A 181 24.93 9.93 17.49
N THR A 182 24.69 8.62 17.60
CA THR A 182 25.01 7.82 18.81
C THR A 182 25.74 6.51 18.51
N ASP A 183 25.94 6.25 17.22
CA ASP A 183 26.68 5.13 16.66
C ASP A 183 27.29 5.57 15.34
N GLY A 184 28.44 5.03 14.97
CA GLY A 184 29.02 5.23 13.64
C GLY A 184 30.53 4.97 13.59
N LYS A 185 31.13 5.30 12.44
CA LYS A 185 32.56 5.03 12.21
C LYS A 185 33.44 6.08 12.90
N VAL A 186 34.68 5.70 13.19
CA VAL A 186 35.71 6.60 13.75
C VAL A 186 36.79 6.88 12.71
N GLY A 187 37.27 8.11 12.69
CA GLY A 187 38.28 8.55 11.75
C GLY A 187 39.09 9.74 12.23
N LEU A 188 39.91 10.25 11.31
CA LEU A 188 40.84 11.33 11.48
C LEU A 188 40.66 12.32 10.33
N MET A 189 41.01 13.57 10.57
CA MET A 189 40.95 14.61 9.56
C MET A 189 42.13 15.57 9.61
N VAL A 190 42.46 16.12 8.45
CA VAL A 190 43.26 17.34 8.32
C VAL A 190 42.51 18.32 7.39
N TYR A 191 42.61 19.61 7.68
CA TYR A 191 42.05 20.67 6.84
C TYR A 191 43.08 21.78 6.62
N LYS A 192 43.44 21.98 5.34
CA LYS A 192 44.50 22.90 4.89
C LYS A 192 45.73 22.78 5.77
N GLY A 193 46.11 21.53 6.05
CA GLY A 193 46.91 21.21 7.22
C GLY A 193 47.73 19.95 7.09
N LYS A 194 48.67 19.84 8.02
CA LYS A 194 49.63 18.75 8.13
C LYS A 194 49.78 18.37 9.60
N ALA A 195 49.56 17.09 9.92
CA ALA A 195 49.65 16.60 11.29
C ALA A 195 50.07 15.13 11.35
N TYR A 196 50.70 14.76 12.46
CA TYR A 196 51.03 13.38 12.80
C TYR A 196 50.06 12.87 13.86
N PHE A 197 49.60 11.64 13.68
CA PHE A 197 48.70 10.92 14.58
C PHE A 197 49.41 9.66 15.09
N SER A 198 49.33 9.40 16.39
CA SER A 198 49.79 8.17 17.03
C SER A 198 48.85 7.72 18.13
N ASP A 199 49.10 6.50 18.63
CA ASP A 199 48.41 5.94 19.79
C ASP A 199 46.88 5.98 19.66
N LEU A 200 46.37 5.83 18.42
CA LEU A 200 44.94 5.79 18.19
C LEU A 200 44.38 4.48 18.73
N SER A 201 43.64 4.58 19.82
CA SER A 201 42.88 3.49 20.43
C SER A 201 41.41 3.82 20.33
N ILE A 202 40.60 2.84 19.91
CA ILE A 202 39.14 2.93 19.88
C ILE A 202 38.61 1.79 20.75
N LYS A 203 37.82 2.15 21.75
CA LYS A 203 37.08 1.21 22.60
C LYS A 203 35.61 1.54 22.48
N GLY A 204 34.77 0.59 22.10
CA GLY A 204 33.34 0.83 22.01
C GLY A 204 32.55 -0.45 21.95
N ALA A 205 31.26 -0.34 22.22
CA ALA A 205 30.35 -1.44 21.98
C ALA A 205 30.06 -1.56 20.46
N PRO A 206 29.78 -2.77 19.95
CA PRO A 206 29.36 -2.95 18.57
C PRO A 206 27.98 -2.33 18.31
N PRO A 207 27.63 -1.99 17.06
CA PRO A 207 26.27 -1.61 16.71
C PRO A 207 25.27 -2.70 17.10
N LEU A 208 24.04 -2.30 17.40
CA LEU A 208 22.96 -3.21 17.75
C LEU A 208 22.42 -3.86 16.48
N VAL A 209 22.93 -5.04 16.14
CA VAL A 209 22.57 -5.77 14.92
C VAL A 209 22.15 -7.18 15.27
N LEU A 210 20.98 -7.59 14.76
CA LEU A 210 20.58 -8.99 14.68
C LEU A 210 20.77 -9.45 13.24
N LYS A 211 21.46 -10.57 13.02
CA LYS A 211 21.71 -11.09 11.68
C LYS A 211 21.67 -12.61 11.63
N ASN A 212 21.01 -13.14 10.60
CA ASN A 212 21.07 -14.55 10.20
C ASN A 212 21.25 -14.62 8.65
N ASN A 213 20.95 -15.76 8.03
CA ASN A 213 21.07 -15.92 6.57
C ASN A 213 19.96 -15.20 5.78
N GLU A 214 18.80 -14.94 6.40
CA GLU A 214 17.63 -14.36 5.75
C GLU A 214 17.45 -12.87 6.06
N MET A 215 17.97 -12.36 7.17
CA MET A 215 17.70 -11.00 7.63
C MET A 215 18.91 -10.36 8.33
N GLU A 216 19.02 -9.05 8.13
CA GLU A 216 19.88 -8.17 8.93
C GLU A 216 19.06 -6.98 9.45
N VAL A 217 19.00 -6.85 10.77
CA VAL A 217 18.21 -5.85 11.49
C VAL A 217 19.16 -4.96 12.27
N LEU A 218 19.29 -3.70 11.85
CA LEU A 218 20.08 -2.69 12.55
C LEU A 218 19.16 -1.82 13.40
N LEU A 219 19.46 -1.71 14.70
CA LEU A 219 18.72 -0.86 15.62
C LEU A 219 19.44 0.47 15.88
N ASP A 220 18.66 1.52 16.07
CA ASP A 220 19.12 2.84 16.47
C ASP A 220 19.65 2.82 17.91
N GLY A 221 20.85 3.33 18.13
CA GLY A 221 21.50 3.16 19.42
C GLY A 221 20.88 3.93 20.58
N LYS A 222 20.09 4.97 20.28
CA LYS A 222 19.37 5.82 21.24
C LYS A 222 18.00 5.25 21.59
N SER A 223 17.18 5.02 20.57
CA SER A 223 15.78 4.60 20.74
C SER A 223 15.62 3.09 20.84
N GLY A 224 16.59 2.30 20.39
CA GLY A 224 16.44 0.85 20.25
C GLY A 224 15.45 0.43 19.16
N ASN A 225 14.91 1.37 18.37
CA ASN A 225 13.99 1.08 17.26
C ASN A 225 14.75 0.62 16.01
N ILE A 226 14.06 0.02 15.05
CA ILE A 226 14.66 -0.50 13.82
C ILE A 226 15.01 0.66 12.88
N LYS A 227 16.32 0.81 12.61
CA LYS A 227 16.90 1.81 11.69
C LYS A 227 17.11 1.24 10.29
N SER A 228 17.32 -0.07 10.17
CA SER A 228 17.42 -0.80 8.91
C SER A 228 16.88 -2.22 9.04
N LEU A 229 16.22 -2.71 7.99
CA LEU A 229 15.71 -4.08 7.88
C LEU A 229 15.96 -4.57 6.47
N LEU A 230 16.99 -5.40 6.32
CA LEU A 230 17.37 -6.05 5.07
C LEU A 230 16.89 -7.51 5.08
N GLY A 231 16.28 -7.96 3.99
CA GLY A 231 15.89 -9.36 3.79
C GLY A 231 16.57 -10.00 2.58
N PHE A 232 16.91 -11.28 2.69
CA PHE A 232 17.63 -12.07 1.70
C PHE A 232 16.90 -13.42 1.51
N LEU A 233 16.34 -13.66 0.33
CA LEU A 233 15.99 -15.03 -0.11
C LEU A 233 17.01 -15.58 -1.12
N ASN A 234 17.72 -14.67 -1.78
CA ASN A 234 18.79 -14.94 -2.76
C ASN A 234 19.99 -14.02 -2.44
N ASP A 235 21.01 -14.01 -3.31
CA ASP A 235 22.20 -13.15 -3.15
C ASP A 235 21.89 -11.64 -3.14
N ASP A 236 20.73 -11.24 -3.69
CA ASP A 236 20.25 -9.86 -3.72
C ASP A 236 19.35 -9.56 -2.50
N GLY A 237 19.75 -8.58 -1.68
CA GLY A 237 18.99 -8.16 -0.50
C GLY A 237 18.01 -7.01 -0.78
N VAL A 238 16.84 -7.05 -0.14
CA VAL A 238 15.82 -5.99 -0.21
C VAL A 238 15.80 -5.18 1.09
N GLN A 239 15.87 -3.85 0.98
CA GLN A 239 15.70 -2.93 2.11
C GLN A 239 14.22 -2.55 2.30
N PHE A 240 13.62 -3.06 3.37
CA PHE A 240 12.22 -2.79 3.69
C PHE A 240 12.02 -1.49 4.47
N CYS A 241 13.02 -1.02 5.23
CA CYS A 241 12.88 0.12 6.13
C CYS A 241 13.37 1.45 5.50
N ASP A 242 12.52 2.48 5.50
CA ASP A 242 12.89 3.86 5.14
C ASP A 242 13.62 4.55 6.32
N SER A 243 14.93 4.69 6.16
CA SER A 243 15.81 5.34 7.14
C SER A 243 15.86 6.87 7.00
N THR A 244 14.98 7.49 6.22
CA THR A 244 14.94 8.95 6.06
C THR A 244 14.42 9.62 7.34
N ILE A 245 15.20 10.58 7.87
CA ILE A 245 14.85 11.34 9.08
C ILE A 245 13.77 12.38 8.74
N ILE A 246 12.56 12.19 9.26
CA ILE A 246 11.41 13.11 9.07
C ILE A 246 11.51 14.33 9.99
N ASP A 247 11.81 14.07 11.27
CA ASP A 247 11.95 15.09 12.31
C ASP A 247 13.26 14.83 13.07
N LYS A 248 14.02 15.90 13.32
CA LYS A 248 15.34 15.84 13.96
C LYS A 248 15.23 15.42 15.42
N ASP A 249 14.15 15.81 16.09
CA ASP A 249 13.94 15.53 17.51
C ASP A 249 13.26 14.18 17.72
N ASN A 250 12.42 13.77 16.76
CA ASN A 250 11.76 12.47 16.73
C ASN A 250 11.90 11.82 15.34
N PRO A 251 12.87 10.91 15.11
CA PRO A 251 13.14 10.38 13.78
C PRO A 251 12.05 9.44 13.23
N TRP A 252 11.10 9.01 14.05
CA TRP A 252 10.01 8.09 13.67
C TRP A 252 10.51 6.79 13.04
N TRP A 253 11.48 6.13 13.69
CA TRP A 253 12.00 4.84 13.25
C TRP A 253 10.94 3.72 13.24
N TRP A 254 11.20 2.65 12.48
CA TRP A 254 10.35 1.47 12.47
C TRP A 254 10.30 0.83 13.86
N GLY A 255 9.11 0.50 14.32
CA GLY A 255 8.87 -0.01 15.68
C GLY A 255 8.68 1.09 16.72
N THR A 256 8.65 2.37 16.33
CA THR A 256 8.29 3.46 17.26
C THR A 256 6.90 3.20 17.84
N VAL A 257 6.80 3.16 19.18
CA VAL A 257 5.54 2.95 19.89
C VAL A 257 4.90 4.30 20.22
N LEU A 258 3.61 4.41 19.97
CA LEU A 258 2.74 5.53 20.33
C LEU A 258 1.93 5.17 21.55
N LEU A 259 1.94 6.03 22.56
CA LEU A 259 1.26 5.76 23.82
C LEU A 259 0.54 7.01 24.36
N ASP A 260 -0.72 6.86 24.76
CA ASP A 260 -1.43 7.80 25.62
C ASP A 260 -2.10 7.05 26.76
N TYR A 261 -1.75 7.44 27.99
CA TYR A 261 -2.25 6.88 29.23
C TYR A 261 -2.68 7.98 30.22
N GLY A 262 -3.18 9.10 29.68
CA GLY A 262 -3.63 10.27 30.44
C GLY A 262 -2.62 11.42 30.50
N LYS A 263 -1.49 11.30 29.78
CA LYS A 263 -0.47 12.36 29.65
C LYS A 263 -0.45 13.03 28.26
N GLY A 264 -1.38 12.65 27.38
CA GLY A 264 -1.34 13.01 25.97
C GLY A 264 -0.49 12.02 25.18
N LEU A 265 -0.54 12.13 23.85
CA LEU A 265 0.16 11.22 22.95
C LEU A 265 1.69 11.42 23.00
N ILE A 266 2.42 10.38 23.37
CA ILE A 266 3.88 10.36 23.48
C ILE A 266 4.42 9.24 22.58
N SER A 267 5.61 9.46 21.99
CA SER A 267 6.35 8.42 21.25
C SER A 267 7.44 7.79 22.10
N SER A 268 7.75 6.52 21.87
CA SER A 268 8.85 5.81 22.57
C SER A 268 10.21 6.48 22.36
N ASN A 269 10.41 7.20 21.24
CA ASN A 269 11.61 8.01 20.97
C ASN A 269 11.83 9.15 21.99
N ASN A 270 10.76 9.62 22.62
CA ASN A 270 10.79 10.71 23.61
C ASN A 270 10.79 10.18 25.05
N MET A 271 10.73 8.86 25.24
CA MET A 271 10.81 8.24 26.55
C MET A 271 12.26 7.92 26.92
N LYS A 272 12.55 7.86 28.21
CA LYS A 272 13.84 7.33 28.66
C LYS A 272 13.91 5.86 28.28
N SER A 273 14.98 5.49 27.57
CA SER A 273 15.22 4.13 27.09
C SER A 273 16.53 3.58 27.63
N VAL A 274 16.57 2.27 27.85
CA VAL A 274 17.80 1.49 28.06
C VAL A 274 17.73 0.27 27.15
N THR A 275 18.76 0.08 26.31
CA THR A 275 18.85 -1.08 25.42
C THR A 275 19.99 -1.99 25.87
N THR A 276 19.71 -3.27 26.02
CA THR A 276 20.67 -4.31 26.43
C THR A 276 20.67 -5.46 25.41
N THR A 277 21.80 -6.13 25.28
CA THR A 277 21.91 -7.39 24.53
C THR A 277 21.92 -8.53 25.54
N GLU A 278 21.05 -9.51 25.35
CA GLU A 278 20.94 -10.70 26.21
C GLU A 278 21.00 -11.94 25.29
N ASP A 279 22.09 -12.71 25.38
CA ASP A 279 22.43 -13.82 24.49
C ASP A 279 22.40 -13.44 22.98
N SER A 280 21.33 -13.83 22.27
CA SER A 280 21.05 -13.56 20.85
C SER A 280 19.87 -12.59 20.63
N SER A 281 19.38 -11.97 21.71
CA SER A 281 18.24 -11.05 21.69
C SER A 281 18.66 -9.62 22.06
N ILE A 282 17.86 -8.65 21.64
CA ILE A 282 18.01 -7.26 22.04
C ILE A 282 16.75 -6.82 22.76
N VAL A 283 16.92 -6.28 23.96
CA VAL A 283 15.83 -5.82 24.82
C VAL A 283 15.94 -4.31 25.02
N THR A 284 14.89 -3.58 24.66
CA THR A 284 14.79 -2.14 24.92
C THR A 284 13.67 -1.89 25.92
N ARG A 285 14.01 -1.21 27.03
CA ARG A 285 13.06 -0.81 28.07
C ARG A 285 12.83 0.69 27.98
N TYR A 286 11.59 1.09 27.76
CA TYR A 286 11.12 2.48 27.79
C TYR A 286 10.27 2.68 29.04
N GLY A 287 10.32 3.85 29.66
CA GLY A 287 9.41 4.06 30.78
C GLY A 287 9.64 5.36 31.53
N ASP A 288 8.76 5.57 32.49
CA ASP A 288 8.91 6.57 33.52
C ASP A 288 8.50 5.99 34.88
N GLU A 289 8.10 6.83 35.82
CA GLU A 289 7.66 6.39 37.14
C GLU A 289 6.28 5.72 37.15
N SER A 290 5.49 5.84 36.07
CA SER A 290 4.12 5.33 35.96
C SER A 290 4.03 4.01 35.20
N ILE A 291 4.81 3.88 34.12
CA ILE A 291 4.74 2.74 33.20
C ILE A 291 6.13 2.24 32.80
N GLU A 292 6.18 0.97 32.38
CA GLU A 292 7.32 0.36 31.72
C GLU A 292 6.84 -0.37 30.46
N LEU A 293 7.44 -0.05 29.31
CA LEU A 293 7.29 -0.75 28.05
C LEU A 293 8.59 -1.48 27.75
N VAL A 294 8.53 -2.80 27.64
CA VAL A 294 9.66 -3.64 27.25
C VAL A 294 9.43 -4.11 25.82
N VAL A 295 10.43 -3.95 24.95
CA VAL A 295 10.43 -4.49 23.59
C VAL A 295 11.59 -5.46 23.45
N GLU A 296 11.27 -6.73 23.27
CA GLU A 296 12.22 -7.83 23.13
C GLU A 296 12.27 -8.27 21.68
N ARG A 297 13.48 -8.37 21.12
CA ARG A 297 13.72 -8.76 19.73
C ARG A 297 14.61 -9.97 19.67
N ASP A 298 14.08 -11.07 19.13
CA ASP A 298 14.79 -12.34 18.99
C ASP A 298 14.80 -12.76 17.52
N LEU A 299 15.99 -12.80 16.91
CA LEU A 299 16.14 -13.27 15.53
C LEU A 299 16.41 -14.76 15.53
N ARG A 300 15.41 -15.53 15.13
CA ARG A 300 15.49 -16.98 14.97
C ARG A 300 15.81 -17.34 13.52
N ASP A 301 15.98 -18.62 13.23
CA ASP A 301 16.40 -19.10 11.91
C ASP A 301 15.52 -18.59 10.74
N LYS A 302 14.20 -18.47 10.96
CA LYS A 302 13.22 -18.17 9.90
C LYS A 302 12.41 -16.88 10.09
N PHE A 303 12.57 -16.23 11.24
CA PHE A 303 11.78 -15.04 11.56
C PHE A 303 12.44 -14.21 12.66
N LEU A 304 12.19 -12.90 12.62
CA LEU A 304 12.37 -12.01 13.76
C LEU A 304 11.08 -12.02 14.58
N GLU A 305 11.20 -12.19 15.89
CA GLU A 305 10.09 -12.06 16.85
C GLU A 305 10.28 -10.77 17.66
N GLU A 306 9.29 -9.87 17.62
CA GLU A 306 9.22 -8.68 18.48
C GLU A 306 8.08 -8.84 19.48
N THR A 307 8.41 -8.90 20.77
CA THR A 307 7.42 -8.94 21.86
C THR A 307 7.40 -7.61 22.58
N TYR A 308 6.21 -7.04 22.73
CA TYR A 308 5.96 -5.79 23.42
C TYR A 308 5.21 -6.09 24.71
N THR A 309 5.76 -5.68 25.86
CA THR A 309 5.14 -5.88 27.16
C THR A 309 5.00 -4.54 27.86
N LEU A 310 3.76 -4.11 28.11
CA LEU A 310 3.43 -2.87 28.80
C LEU A 310 2.93 -3.19 30.21
N SER A 311 3.65 -2.67 31.20
CA SER A 311 3.36 -2.80 32.63
C SER A 311 3.07 -1.44 33.24
N SER A 312 2.13 -1.38 34.19
CA SER A 312 1.88 -0.19 35.00
C SER A 312 2.36 -0.40 36.43
N ARG A 313 2.68 0.70 37.13
CA ARG A 313 2.92 0.66 38.58
C ARG A 313 1.66 0.93 39.41
N ASN A 314 0.63 1.50 38.78
CA ASN A 314 -0.66 1.82 39.37
C ASN A 314 -1.76 1.53 38.34
N ASP A 315 -2.99 1.32 38.81
CA ASP A 315 -4.16 1.21 37.93
C ASP A 315 -4.26 2.45 37.02
N LEU A 316 -4.31 2.21 35.71
CA LEU A 316 -4.45 3.28 34.72
C LEU A 316 -5.22 2.82 33.49
N THR A 317 -5.64 3.80 32.68
CA THR A 317 -6.29 3.55 31.39
C THR A 317 -5.34 3.96 30.28
N VAL A 318 -5.10 3.04 29.34
CA VAL A 318 -4.36 3.29 28.10
C VAL A 318 -5.38 3.63 27.02
N ASN A 319 -5.36 4.88 26.57
CA ASN A 319 -6.22 5.41 25.52
C ASN A 319 -5.69 5.09 24.13
N THR A 320 -4.36 5.10 23.96
CA THR A 320 -3.70 4.81 22.68
C THR A 320 -2.49 3.93 22.93
N LEU A 321 -2.37 2.82 22.19
CA LEU A 321 -1.19 1.99 22.04
C LEU A 321 -1.09 1.56 20.57
N GLY A 322 -0.08 2.05 19.87
CA GLY A 322 0.15 1.68 18.46
C GLY A 322 1.63 1.59 18.10
N VAL A 323 1.94 0.85 17.03
CA VAL A 323 3.30 0.63 16.52
C VAL A 323 3.41 1.19 15.12
N VAL A 324 4.41 2.03 14.89
CA VAL A 324 4.67 2.69 13.61
C VAL A 324 5.62 1.84 12.77
N PHE A 325 5.27 1.60 11.52
CA PHE A 325 6.10 0.93 10.53
C PHE A 325 6.49 1.94 9.44
N ARG A 326 7.70 1.78 8.88
CA ARG A 326 8.29 2.74 7.93
C ARG A 326 8.76 2.01 6.67
N PRO A 327 7.86 1.46 5.85
CA PRO A 327 8.25 0.84 4.59
C PRO A 327 8.90 1.86 3.64
N THR A 328 9.80 1.39 2.76
CA THR A 328 10.42 2.20 1.70
C THR A 328 9.40 2.52 0.60
N ILE A 329 8.40 3.35 0.90
CA ILE A 329 7.38 3.78 -0.06
C ILE A 329 7.95 4.87 -0.94
N THR A 330 8.03 4.56 -2.23
CA THR A 330 8.23 5.53 -3.30
C THR A 330 7.12 5.32 -4.30
N MET A 331 6.50 6.41 -4.71
CA MET A 331 5.34 6.38 -5.58
C MET A 331 5.61 7.18 -6.86
N HIS A 332 5.01 6.72 -7.95
CA HIS A 332 4.98 7.44 -9.22
C HIS A 332 3.57 7.91 -9.54
N VAL A 333 3.44 9.17 -9.97
CA VAL A 333 2.18 9.72 -10.47
C VAL A 333 2.32 9.89 -11.99
N GLY A 334 1.57 9.07 -12.71
CA GLY A 334 1.88 8.63 -14.06
C GLY A 334 1.33 9.46 -15.20
N GLU A 335 1.08 10.77 -15.05
CA GLU A 335 0.55 11.55 -16.19
C GLU A 335 1.58 11.77 -17.32
N HIS A 336 2.86 11.43 -17.11
CA HIS A 336 3.94 11.70 -18.08
C HIS A 336 4.84 10.49 -18.40
N LEU A 337 4.91 9.48 -17.52
CA LEU A 337 5.70 8.25 -17.69
C LEU A 337 4.94 7.08 -17.05
N SER A 338 5.20 5.84 -17.48
CA SER A 338 4.65 4.64 -16.84
C SER A 338 5.47 4.17 -15.64
N TYR A 339 6.80 4.36 -15.70
CA TYR A 339 7.74 4.02 -14.63
C TYR A 339 8.97 4.93 -14.67
N PHE A 340 9.77 4.90 -13.60
CA PHE A 340 11.13 5.46 -13.59
C PHE A 340 12.06 4.65 -12.68
N PHE A 341 13.37 4.71 -12.95
CA PHE A 341 14.38 4.03 -12.15
C PHE A 341 14.68 4.78 -10.84
N VAL A 342 14.89 4.03 -9.78
CA VAL A 342 15.19 4.53 -8.44
C VAL A 342 16.44 3.85 -7.87
N GLU A 343 17.10 4.53 -6.92
CA GLU A 343 18.28 3.98 -6.23
C GLU A 343 17.90 3.07 -5.05
N LYS A 344 16.72 3.29 -4.45
CA LYS A 344 16.21 2.52 -3.32
C LYS A 344 15.15 1.54 -3.79
N THR A 345 15.08 0.39 -3.15
CA THR A 345 14.05 -0.63 -3.39
C THR A 345 12.66 -0.09 -3.00
N PRO A 346 11.74 0.12 -3.96
CA PRO A 346 10.41 0.63 -3.67
C PRO A 346 9.50 -0.50 -3.19
N THR A 347 8.72 -0.23 -2.15
CA THR A 347 7.76 -1.19 -1.57
C THR A 347 6.34 -0.63 -1.57
N THR A 348 5.36 -1.50 -1.39
CA THR A 348 3.95 -1.20 -1.11
C THR A 348 3.52 -1.98 0.14
N TYR A 349 2.30 -1.76 0.65
CA TYR A 349 1.81 -2.52 1.80
C TYR A 349 0.31 -2.78 1.81
N HIS A 350 -0.08 -3.90 2.42
CA HIS A 350 -1.46 -4.34 2.63
C HIS A 350 -1.64 -4.85 4.05
N TRP A 351 -2.84 -4.74 4.60
CA TRP A 351 -3.07 -5.10 6.00
C TRP A 351 -4.37 -5.88 6.21
N PHE A 352 -4.44 -6.50 7.39
CA PHE A 352 -5.67 -7.06 7.92
C PHE A 352 -5.71 -6.83 9.43
N THR A 353 -6.72 -6.10 9.93
CA THR A 353 -6.94 -5.82 11.35
C THR A 353 -7.79 -6.91 12.02
N GLY A 354 -7.38 -8.16 11.82
CA GLY A 354 -8.11 -9.38 12.17
C GLY A 354 -8.14 -9.78 13.63
N LYS A 355 -8.06 -8.84 14.58
CA LYS A 355 -7.83 -9.10 16.01
C LYS A 355 -6.58 -9.96 16.24
N ASP A 356 -6.73 -11.19 16.73
CA ASP A 356 -5.65 -12.12 17.07
C ASP A 356 -4.86 -12.61 15.84
N LEU A 357 -5.43 -12.46 14.63
CA LEU A 357 -4.85 -12.91 13.37
C LEU A 357 -4.48 -11.72 12.46
N ALA A 358 -4.26 -10.56 13.06
CA ALA A 358 -3.89 -9.38 12.30
C ALA A 358 -2.49 -9.49 11.67
N TYR A 359 -2.30 -8.83 10.54
CA TYR A 359 -1.01 -8.76 9.87
C TYR A 359 -0.86 -7.51 9.01
N LEU A 360 0.40 -7.20 8.69
CA LEU A 360 0.84 -6.20 7.72
C LEU A 360 1.82 -6.86 6.76
N LEU A 361 1.57 -6.74 5.47
CA LEU A 361 2.40 -7.27 4.40
C LEU A 361 3.09 -6.10 3.71
N ILE A 362 4.40 -6.19 3.53
CA ILE A 362 5.21 -5.23 2.78
C ILE A 362 5.75 -5.96 1.55
N THR A 363 5.34 -5.52 0.38
CA THR A 363 5.68 -6.18 -0.88
C THR A 363 6.59 -5.30 -1.73
N HIS A 364 7.45 -5.93 -2.51
CA HIS A 364 8.33 -5.23 -3.44
C HIS A 364 7.47 -4.78 -4.63
N ASN A 365 7.48 -3.48 -4.93
CA ASN A 365 6.61 -2.88 -5.94
C ASN A 365 6.77 -3.53 -7.33
N ASN A 366 7.96 -4.00 -7.69
CA ASN A 366 8.22 -4.66 -8.97
C ASN A 366 7.80 -6.16 -9.01
N GLY A 367 7.13 -6.67 -7.97
CA GLY A 367 6.67 -8.06 -7.87
C GLY A 367 7.75 -9.10 -7.57
N ARG A 368 9.02 -8.70 -7.42
CA ARG A 368 10.12 -9.64 -7.15
C ARG A 368 10.21 -9.97 -5.66
N ALA A 369 10.37 -11.24 -5.34
CA ALA A 369 10.72 -11.66 -3.99
C ALA A 369 12.15 -11.20 -3.61
N PRO A 370 12.46 -11.02 -2.31
CA PRO A 370 11.58 -11.26 -1.15
C PRO A 370 10.55 -10.17 -0.88
N HIS A 371 9.43 -10.61 -0.30
CA HIS A 371 8.47 -9.76 0.41
C HIS A 371 8.57 -9.99 1.92
N LEU A 372 7.96 -9.13 2.73
CA LEU A 372 8.03 -9.19 4.20
C LEU A 372 6.61 -9.25 4.80
N ALA A 373 6.33 -10.30 5.56
CA ALA A 373 5.10 -10.43 6.34
C ALA A 373 5.38 -10.10 7.81
N ILE A 374 4.49 -9.33 8.43
CA ILE A 374 4.51 -8.95 9.84
C ILE A 374 3.20 -9.42 10.45
N VAL A 375 3.25 -10.50 11.22
CA VAL A 375 2.05 -11.25 11.64
C VAL A 375 1.96 -11.28 13.15
N LEU A 376 0.81 -10.87 13.68
CA LEU A 376 0.52 -10.95 15.12
C LEU A 376 0.40 -12.41 15.54
N THR A 377 1.15 -12.85 16.54
CA THR A 377 1.04 -14.22 17.05
C THR A 377 0.45 -14.31 18.44
N GLU A 378 0.57 -13.26 19.25
CA GLU A 378 -0.08 -13.15 20.57
C GLU A 378 -0.57 -11.72 20.78
N GLY A 379 -1.67 -11.54 21.52
CA GLY A 379 -2.37 -10.27 21.68
C GLY A 379 -3.41 -9.99 20.59
N GLU A 380 -3.83 -8.74 20.45
CA GLU A 380 -4.81 -8.31 19.45
C GLU A 380 -4.41 -6.98 18.79
N ILE A 381 -4.72 -6.82 17.50
CA ILE A 381 -4.68 -5.53 16.80
C ILE A 381 -6.10 -5.16 16.39
N ASN A 382 -6.54 -3.99 16.83
CA ASN A 382 -7.90 -3.50 16.71
C ASN A 382 -8.06 -2.40 15.65
N GLY A 383 -6.98 -1.80 15.15
CA GLY A 383 -7.07 -0.69 14.22
C GLY A 383 -5.82 -0.40 13.41
N TYR A 384 -5.99 0.46 12.41
CA TYR A 384 -4.96 0.90 11.47
C TYR A 384 -5.16 2.39 11.14
N THR A 385 -4.07 3.15 11.03
CA THR A 385 -4.07 4.46 10.35
C THR A 385 -2.69 4.75 9.75
N PRO A 386 -2.56 5.59 8.72
CA PRO A 386 -1.26 6.16 8.37
C PRO A 386 -0.84 7.25 9.36
N LEU A 387 0.47 7.38 9.54
CA LEU A 387 1.13 8.38 10.40
C LEU A 387 0.71 9.82 10.07
N TYR A 388 0.37 10.11 8.80
CA TYR A 388 -0.11 11.42 8.38
C TYR A 388 -1.35 11.89 9.16
N ASN A 389 -2.31 10.98 9.40
CA ASN A 389 -3.56 11.30 10.10
C ASN A 389 -3.33 11.62 11.59
N LEU A 390 -2.15 11.30 12.12
CA LEU A 390 -1.73 11.69 13.47
C LEU A 390 -1.14 13.11 13.51
N GLY A 391 -1.22 13.87 12.42
CA GLY A 391 -0.67 15.23 12.30
C GLY A 391 0.82 15.28 11.96
N VAL A 392 1.46 14.12 11.78
CA VAL A 392 2.89 14.02 11.43
C VAL A 392 3.03 14.16 9.92
N ARG A 393 3.25 15.41 9.48
CA ARG A 393 3.44 15.74 8.07
C ARG A 393 4.83 15.30 7.62
N HIS A 394 4.87 14.40 6.64
CA HIS A 394 6.08 13.93 5.96
C HIS A 394 5.89 14.06 4.44
N ASN A 395 6.83 13.52 3.65
CA ASN A 395 6.77 13.55 2.19
C ASN A 395 5.39 13.11 1.67
N PRO A 396 4.68 13.92 0.85
CA PRO A 396 3.36 13.58 0.31
C PRO A 396 3.36 12.36 -0.62
N LEU A 397 4.53 11.86 -1.03
CA LEU A 397 4.71 10.66 -1.87
C LEU A 397 5.17 9.43 -1.09
N SER A 398 4.91 9.40 0.22
CA SER A 398 5.24 8.30 1.12
C SER A 398 4.05 8.02 2.03
N SER A 399 3.97 6.82 2.63
CA SER A 399 2.95 6.50 3.62
C SER A 399 3.52 5.54 4.65
N SER A 400 3.30 5.80 5.94
CA SER A 400 3.83 4.99 7.04
C SER A 400 2.68 4.42 7.86
N PRO A 401 2.43 3.10 7.84
CA PRO A 401 1.30 2.50 8.51
C PRO A 401 1.53 2.40 10.04
N VAL A 402 0.45 2.52 10.80
CA VAL A 402 0.44 2.37 12.26
C VAL A 402 -0.64 1.36 12.63
N LEU A 403 -0.25 0.28 13.30
CA LEU A 403 -1.17 -0.72 13.84
C LEU A 403 -1.47 -0.41 15.30
N PHE A 404 -2.74 -0.46 15.71
CA PHE A 404 -3.16 -0.16 17.08
C PHE A 404 -3.63 -1.41 17.81
N VAL A 405 -3.08 -1.60 19.01
CA VAL A 405 -3.56 -2.58 19.99
C VAL A 405 -4.81 -2.05 20.68
N THR A 406 -4.84 -0.75 21.00
CA THR A 406 -6.08 -0.05 21.36
C THR A 406 -6.90 0.25 20.11
N GLY A 407 -8.03 0.95 20.29
CA GLY A 407 -8.59 1.73 19.19
C GLY A 407 -7.71 2.92 18.75
N TYR A 408 -7.94 3.43 17.53
CA TYR A 408 -7.48 4.73 17.05
C TYR A 408 -8.11 5.87 17.89
N GLY A 409 -7.29 6.55 18.69
CA GLY A 409 -7.77 7.42 19.79
C GLY A 409 -7.95 8.92 19.48
N ILE A 410 -7.78 9.40 18.24
CA ILE A 410 -7.74 10.85 17.98
C ILE A 410 -9.12 11.47 17.62
N ASP A 411 -10.12 10.69 17.16
CA ASP A 411 -11.49 11.22 16.97
C ASP A 411 -12.60 10.17 17.22
N ASN A 412 -12.90 9.92 18.50
CA ASN A 412 -13.91 8.94 18.93
C ASN A 412 -15.35 9.16 18.42
N ARG A 413 -15.67 10.31 17.80
CA ARG A 413 -17.06 10.64 17.43
C ARG A 413 -17.49 10.04 16.09
N ASN A 414 -16.55 9.63 15.25
CA ASN A 414 -16.75 9.49 13.81
C ASN A 414 -16.12 8.21 13.22
N HIS A 415 -15.95 7.15 14.03
CA HIS A 415 -15.36 5.88 13.60
C HIS A 415 -16.42 4.81 13.36
N GLU A 416 -16.20 3.97 12.34
CA GLU A 416 -17.04 2.81 12.01
C GLU A 416 -17.12 1.80 13.17
N TYR A 417 -16.05 1.71 13.98
CA TYR A 417 -15.95 0.77 15.11
C TYR A 417 -15.73 1.49 16.45
N LYS A 418 -16.29 0.90 17.52
CA LYS A 418 -16.08 1.35 18.90
C LYS A 418 -14.62 1.14 19.28
N GLN A 419 -13.96 2.19 19.76
CA GLN A 419 -12.54 2.17 20.10
C GLN A 419 -12.34 1.49 21.47
N SER A 420 -11.52 0.43 21.49
CA SER A 420 -11.16 -0.28 22.73
C SER A 420 -10.15 0.55 23.52
N GLN A 421 -10.52 0.93 24.75
CA GLN A 421 -9.57 1.40 25.76
C GLN A 421 -9.11 0.19 26.57
N ILE A 422 -7.86 0.21 27.02
CA ILE A 422 -7.30 -0.88 27.83
C ILE A 422 -7.16 -0.38 29.27
N HIS A 423 -7.75 -1.12 30.20
CA HIS A 423 -7.48 -0.94 31.62
C HIS A 423 -6.26 -1.78 32.00
N LEU A 424 -5.21 -1.14 32.51
CA LEU A 424 -3.94 -1.78 32.84
C LEU A 424 -3.77 -1.86 34.36
N ASP A 425 -3.92 -3.09 34.86
CA ASP A 425 -3.75 -3.49 36.26
C ASP A 425 -2.25 -3.77 36.52
N PRO A 426 -1.64 -3.24 37.61
CA PRO A 426 -0.23 -3.45 37.93
C PRO A 426 0.21 -4.93 37.98
N ASP A 427 -0.70 -5.83 38.32
CA ASP A 427 -0.42 -7.26 38.44
C ASP A 427 -0.61 -8.03 37.12
N LYS A 428 -1.11 -7.35 36.07
CA LYS A 428 -1.44 -7.95 34.77
C LYS A 428 -0.88 -7.12 33.62
N PRO A 429 0.40 -7.31 33.25
CA PRO A 429 0.97 -6.64 32.11
C PRO A 429 0.23 -7.02 30.82
N LEU A 430 0.10 -6.06 29.92
CA LEU A 430 -0.39 -6.28 28.57
C LEU A 430 0.78 -6.71 27.70
N SER A 431 0.62 -7.78 26.91
CA SER A 431 1.65 -8.21 25.96
C SER A 431 1.07 -8.54 24.60
N PHE A 432 1.85 -8.27 23.55
CA PHE A 432 1.56 -8.71 22.19
C PHE A 432 2.86 -9.00 21.43
N THR A 433 2.82 -9.92 20.47
CA THR A 433 4.00 -10.41 19.77
C THR A 433 3.79 -10.40 18.25
N LEU A 434 4.73 -9.79 17.53
CA LEU A 434 4.78 -9.76 16.06
C LEU A 434 5.90 -10.67 15.57
N ARG A 435 5.63 -11.47 14.52
CA ARG A 435 6.64 -12.23 13.78
C ARG A 435 6.83 -11.65 12.39
N TYR A 436 8.09 -11.52 12.02
CA TYR A 436 8.54 -11.00 10.73
C TYR A 436 9.17 -12.14 9.95
N PHE A 437 8.67 -12.46 8.76
CA PHE A 437 9.27 -13.47 7.90
C PHE A 437 9.20 -13.06 6.44
N LEU A 438 10.16 -13.54 5.66
CA LEU A 438 10.17 -13.31 4.22
C LEU A 438 9.25 -14.30 3.51
N PHE A 439 8.63 -13.88 2.41
CA PHE A 439 7.84 -14.76 1.56
C PHE A 439 8.04 -14.45 0.07
N GLU A 440 7.76 -15.44 -0.79
CA GLU A 440 7.89 -15.32 -2.24
C GLU A 440 6.58 -14.92 -2.92
N ASP A 441 5.49 -15.58 -2.55
CA ASP A 441 4.16 -15.40 -3.14
C ASP A 441 3.06 -15.72 -2.12
N GLN A 442 1.79 -15.71 -2.56
CA GLN A 442 0.66 -15.99 -1.68
C GLN A 442 0.66 -17.44 -1.13
N GLU A 443 1.11 -18.43 -1.91
CA GLU A 443 1.14 -19.82 -1.46
C GLU A 443 2.18 -20.01 -0.34
N ASP A 444 3.37 -19.44 -0.52
CA ASP A 444 4.42 -19.43 0.51
C ASP A 444 4.00 -18.64 1.76
N LEU A 445 3.29 -17.52 1.59
CA LEU A 445 2.70 -16.76 2.70
C LEU A 445 1.71 -17.63 3.49
N GLU A 446 0.72 -18.25 2.84
CA GLU A 446 -0.29 -19.08 3.49
C GLU A 446 0.35 -20.28 4.22
N LYS A 447 1.33 -20.92 3.59
CA LYS A 447 2.10 -22.00 4.21
C LYS A 447 2.83 -21.52 5.47
N LYS A 448 3.52 -20.38 5.42
CA LYS A 448 4.25 -19.82 6.57
C LYS A 448 3.31 -19.31 7.67
N LEU A 449 2.11 -18.80 7.35
CA LEU A 449 1.09 -18.49 8.34
C LEU A 449 0.70 -19.73 9.17
N ILE A 450 0.54 -20.88 8.50
CA ILE A 450 0.23 -22.16 9.17
C ILE A 450 1.43 -22.70 9.95
N GLU A 451 2.61 -22.76 9.31
CA GLU A 451 3.78 -23.44 9.86
C GLU A 451 4.50 -22.62 10.94
N ILE A 452 4.71 -21.33 10.68
CA ILE A 452 5.46 -20.41 11.54
C ILE A 452 4.54 -19.73 12.54
N CYS A 453 3.42 -19.17 12.11
CA CYS A 453 2.54 -18.37 12.97
C CYS A 453 1.44 -19.19 13.66
N LYS A 454 1.24 -20.45 13.26
CA LYS A 454 0.15 -21.32 13.77
C LYS A 454 -1.21 -20.65 13.65
N GLN A 455 -1.45 -20.00 12.51
CA GLN A 455 -2.72 -19.36 12.18
C GLN A 455 -3.48 -20.11 11.09
N PRO A 456 -4.83 -20.04 11.10
CA PRO A 456 -5.65 -20.56 10.02
C PRO A 456 -5.63 -19.68 8.77
N VAL A 457 -5.98 -20.28 7.63
CA VAL A 457 -6.12 -19.63 6.33
C VAL A 457 -7.54 -19.81 5.81
N PHE A 458 -8.11 -18.78 5.17
CA PHE A 458 -9.51 -18.75 4.73
C PHE A 458 -9.65 -18.51 3.23
N HIS A 459 -10.36 -19.40 2.55
CA HIS A 459 -10.69 -19.28 1.13
C HIS A 459 -12.20 -19.16 0.96
N TYR A 460 -12.65 -18.03 0.40
CA TYR A 460 -14.07 -17.73 0.22
C TYR A 460 -14.27 -16.61 -0.83
N PRO A 461 -15.40 -16.58 -1.56
CA PRO A 461 -15.69 -15.51 -2.49
C PRO A 461 -15.88 -14.19 -1.75
N ARG A 462 -15.16 -13.16 -2.20
CA ARG A 462 -15.22 -11.82 -1.60
C ARG A 462 -16.47 -11.04 -1.97
N TYR A 463 -17.03 -11.32 -3.14
CA TYR A 463 -18.26 -10.72 -3.65
C TYR A 463 -19.25 -11.83 -3.96
N ILE A 464 -20.45 -11.74 -3.40
CA ILE A 464 -21.52 -12.74 -3.58
C ILE A 464 -22.87 -12.04 -3.72
N PRO A 465 -23.78 -12.45 -4.62
CA PRO A 465 -25.09 -11.80 -4.72
C PRO A 465 -25.99 -12.11 -3.53
N ALA A 466 -26.91 -11.19 -3.24
CA ALA A 466 -28.01 -11.46 -2.33
C ALA A 466 -28.80 -12.73 -2.71
N GLY A 467 -29.11 -13.54 -1.72
CA GLY A 467 -29.81 -14.82 -1.88
C GLY A 467 -28.91 -15.97 -2.36
N LYS A 468 -27.59 -15.78 -2.45
CA LYS A 468 -26.65 -16.86 -2.79
C LYS A 468 -25.95 -17.43 -1.56
N LYS A 469 -25.54 -18.69 -1.71
CA LYS A 469 -24.88 -19.46 -0.66
C LYS A 469 -23.40 -19.13 -0.62
N LEU A 470 -22.95 -18.56 0.49
CA LEU A 470 -21.54 -18.37 0.78
C LEU A 470 -20.94 -19.71 1.24
N SER A 471 -19.86 -20.13 0.58
CA SER A 471 -19.03 -21.26 1.00
C SER A 471 -17.67 -20.75 1.43
N ILE A 472 -17.25 -21.09 2.64
CA ILE A 472 -15.96 -20.73 3.22
C ILE A 472 -15.20 -22.01 3.52
N GLU A 473 -13.99 -22.10 3.01
CA GLU A 473 -13.05 -23.15 3.37
C GLU A 473 -12.00 -22.60 4.33
N VAL A 474 -11.73 -23.33 5.40
CA VAL A 474 -10.78 -22.93 6.44
C VAL A 474 -9.77 -24.05 6.63
N ARG A 475 -8.51 -23.75 6.33
CA ARG A 475 -7.37 -24.64 6.61
C ARG A 475 -6.79 -24.28 7.97
N LEU A 476 -6.72 -25.25 8.88
CA LEU A 476 -6.22 -25.06 10.24
C LEU A 476 -4.79 -25.58 10.40
N PRO A 477 -3.98 -24.95 11.26
CA PRO A 477 -2.73 -25.54 11.72
C PRO A 477 -3.00 -26.76 12.61
N GLN A 478 -2.01 -27.66 12.68
CA GLN A 478 -2.10 -28.87 13.48
C GLN A 478 -2.42 -28.55 14.96
N GLY A 479 -3.46 -29.19 15.49
CA GLY A 479 -3.89 -29.05 16.89
C GLY A 479 -4.85 -27.88 17.17
N LEU A 480 -5.15 -27.03 16.17
CA LEU A 480 -6.18 -26.01 16.29
C LEU A 480 -7.53 -26.55 15.83
N GLU A 481 -8.59 -26.18 16.53
CA GLU A 481 -9.97 -26.52 16.19
C GLU A 481 -10.86 -25.27 16.18
N ILE A 482 -11.93 -25.31 15.39
CA ILE A 482 -12.96 -24.26 15.39
C ILE A 482 -13.93 -24.55 16.54
N ASN A 483 -14.04 -23.62 17.49
CA ASN A 483 -15.00 -23.71 18.59
C ASN A 483 -16.37 -23.13 18.19
N ASN A 484 -16.36 -21.99 17.49
CA ASN A 484 -17.58 -21.27 17.14
C ASN A 484 -17.38 -20.46 15.86
N VAL A 485 -18.42 -20.43 15.02
CA VAL A 485 -18.53 -19.53 13.87
C VAL A 485 -19.83 -18.77 14.02
N ASN A 486 -19.77 -17.45 14.08
CA ASN A 486 -20.94 -16.61 14.32
C ASN A 486 -21.18 -15.62 13.17
N PHE A 487 -22.40 -15.62 12.67
CA PHE A 487 -22.88 -14.65 11.68
C PHE A 487 -24.16 -13.98 12.20
N LYS A 488 -24.11 -12.65 12.41
CA LYS A 488 -25.25 -11.85 12.91
C LYS A 488 -25.91 -12.44 14.17
N GLY A 489 -25.11 -12.94 15.11
CA GLY A 489 -25.61 -13.55 16.35
C GLY A 489 -26.01 -15.02 16.22
N THR A 490 -26.08 -15.57 15.01
CA THR A 490 -26.39 -16.98 14.75
C THR A 490 -25.12 -17.82 14.68
N ILE A 491 -25.12 -18.97 15.36
CA ILE A 491 -24.02 -19.96 15.25
C ILE A 491 -24.19 -20.76 13.96
N LEU A 492 -23.19 -20.71 13.09
CA LEU A 492 -23.18 -21.44 11.83
C LEU A 492 -22.63 -22.87 12.02
N PRO A 493 -23.25 -23.88 11.38
CA PRO A 493 -22.67 -25.22 11.33
C PRO A 493 -21.42 -25.23 10.45
N PHE A 494 -20.48 -26.12 10.78
CA PHE A 494 -19.28 -26.36 9.98
C PHE A 494 -18.98 -27.85 9.92
N VAL A 495 -18.42 -28.30 8.79
CA VAL A 495 -18.14 -29.70 8.53
C VAL A 495 -16.66 -29.89 8.25
N LYS A 496 -16.04 -30.89 8.89
CA LYS A 496 -14.67 -31.28 8.59
C LYS A 496 -14.65 -32.11 7.30
N ILE A 497 -13.97 -31.61 6.27
CA ILE A 497 -13.90 -32.22 4.93
C ILE A 497 -12.51 -32.77 4.58
N GLY A 498 -11.52 -32.52 5.43
CA GLY A 498 -10.16 -33.06 5.33
C GLY A 498 -9.52 -33.22 6.71
N ALA A 499 -8.22 -33.55 6.77
CA ALA A 499 -7.50 -33.70 8.04
C ALA A 499 -7.45 -32.39 8.85
N ASP A 500 -7.26 -31.28 8.13
CA ASP A 500 -7.06 -29.90 8.58
C ASP A 500 -8.00 -28.90 7.88
N LEU A 501 -8.91 -29.39 7.02
CA LEU A 501 -9.81 -28.57 6.21
C LEU A 501 -11.26 -28.65 6.68
N TYR A 502 -11.87 -27.48 6.86
CA TYR A 502 -13.26 -27.31 7.26
C TYR A 502 -14.03 -26.51 6.21
N ARG A 503 -15.32 -26.79 6.09
CA ARG A 503 -16.25 -26.04 5.24
C ARG A 503 -17.39 -25.46 6.06
N ILE A 504 -17.68 -24.19 5.84
CA ILE A 504 -18.81 -23.45 6.41
C ILE A 504 -19.67 -22.96 5.26
N GLU A 505 -20.98 -23.09 5.43
CA GLU A 505 -21.94 -22.71 4.41
C GLU A 505 -23.08 -21.93 5.03
N THR A 506 -23.43 -20.78 4.44
CA THR A 506 -24.57 -19.97 4.88
C THR A 506 -25.22 -19.26 3.71
N LEU A 507 -26.53 -19.05 3.80
CA LEU A 507 -27.26 -18.16 2.88
C LEU A 507 -27.11 -16.72 3.38
N VAL A 508 -26.93 -15.77 2.46
CA VAL A 508 -26.85 -14.34 2.77
C VAL A 508 -27.89 -13.61 1.95
N GLU A 509 -28.88 -13.01 2.59
CA GLU A 509 -29.98 -12.31 1.91
C GLU A 509 -29.79 -10.78 1.89
N ASP A 510 -29.28 -10.21 2.98
CA ASP A 510 -29.07 -8.77 3.07
C ASP A 510 -27.83 -8.35 2.27
N THR A 511 -27.91 -7.25 1.54
CA THR A 511 -26.80 -6.63 0.81
C THR A 511 -25.85 -5.86 1.73
N GLY A 512 -24.69 -5.44 1.18
CA GLY A 512 -23.65 -4.68 1.86
C GLY A 512 -22.54 -5.53 2.49
N LEU A 513 -21.65 -4.87 3.24
CA LEU A 513 -20.50 -5.48 3.89
C LEU A 513 -20.95 -6.38 5.05
N HIS A 514 -20.52 -7.63 5.04
CA HIS A 514 -20.81 -8.61 6.08
C HIS A 514 -19.57 -9.11 6.79
N ARG A 515 -19.75 -9.47 8.06
CA ARG A 515 -18.70 -9.99 8.94
C ARG A 515 -19.09 -11.33 9.53
N ILE A 516 -18.23 -12.33 9.37
CA ILE A 516 -18.34 -13.63 10.05
C ILE A 516 -17.22 -13.75 11.06
N ASN A 517 -17.56 -14.02 12.32
CA ASN A 517 -16.61 -14.15 13.41
C ASN A 517 -16.26 -15.61 13.66
N PHE A 518 -14.99 -15.88 13.92
CA PHE A 518 -14.47 -17.20 14.26
C PHE A 518 -13.86 -17.16 15.66
N ARG A 519 -14.07 -18.23 16.44
CA ARG A 519 -13.38 -18.49 17.70
C ARG A 519 -12.80 -19.90 17.67
N PHE A 520 -11.56 -20.03 18.12
CA PHE A 520 -10.80 -21.29 18.06
C PHE A 520 -10.59 -21.92 19.45
N SER A 521 -10.10 -23.17 19.47
CA SER A 521 -9.82 -23.96 20.68
C SER A 521 -8.83 -23.32 21.66
N ASN A 522 -7.96 -22.43 21.19
CA ASN A 522 -7.02 -21.66 22.00
C ASN A 522 -7.58 -20.30 22.47
N ASN A 523 -8.89 -20.07 22.33
CA ASN A 523 -9.60 -18.82 22.64
C ASN A 523 -9.27 -17.61 21.74
N LYS A 524 -8.40 -17.76 20.73
CA LYS A 524 -8.18 -16.69 19.75
C LYS A 524 -9.44 -16.46 18.92
N GLU A 525 -9.64 -15.21 18.50
CA GLU A 525 -10.73 -14.78 17.65
C GLU A 525 -10.24 -14.10 16.39
N THR A 526 -11.03 -14.24 15.34
CA THR A 526 -10.86 -13.40 14.16
C THR A 526 -12.20 -13.17 13.49
N PHE A 527 -12.16 -12.49 12.36
CA PHE A 527 -13.29 -12.42 11.47
C PHE A 527 -12.83 -12.49 10.02
N ILE A 528 -13.77 -12.63 9.12
CA ILE A 528 -13.58 -12.37 7.69
C ILE A 528 -14.63 -11.39 7.23
N LEU A 529 -14.34 -10.66 6.15
CA LEU A 529 -15.28 -9.74 5.52
C LEU A 529 -15.55 -10.16 4.08
N PHE A 530 -16.78 -9.94 3.63
CA PHE A 530 -17.21 -10.12 2.24
C PHE A 530 -18.35 -9.16 1.92
N GLU A 531 -18.50 -8.82 0.65
CA GLU A 531 -19.58 -8.00 0.12
C GLU A 531 -20.71 -8.86 -0.40
N CYS A 532 -21.90 -8.64 0.14
CA CYS A 532 -23.12 -9.14 -0.45
C CYS A 532 -23.65 -8.09 -1.44
N ILE A 533 -23.45 -8.33 -2.74
CA ILE A 533 -23.69 -7.34 -3.78
C ILE A 533 -25.17 -7.25 -4.15
N HIS A 534 -25.59 -6.02 -4.45
CA HIS A 534 -26.88 -5.74 -5.09
C HIS A 534 -27.00 -6.38 -6.47
N ASN A 535 -28.21 -6.36 -7.03
CA ASN A 535 -28.39 -6.61 -8.45
C ASN A 535 -27.66 -5.53 -9.26
N LEU A 536 -26.58 -5.94 -9.93
CA LEU A 536 -25.71 -5.02 -10.66
C LEU A 536 -26.39 -4.38 -11.88
N ARG A 537 -27.41 -5.02 -12.48
CA ARG A 537 -28.19 -4.41 -13.57
C ARG A 537 -29.03 -3.25 -13.03
N ASP A 538 -29.74 -3.46 -11.91
CA ASP A 538 -30.55 -2.43 -11.27
C ASP A 538 -29.67 -1.24 -10.81
N LEU A 539 -28.47 -1.54 -10.33
CA LEU A 539 -27.48 -0.53 -9.95
C LEU A 539 -27.01 0.30 -11.15
N ILE A 540 -26.69 -0.35 -12.28
CA ILE A 540 -26.33 0.33 -13.54
C ILE A 540 -27.47 1.22 -14.04
N ASP A 541 -28.70 0.70 -14.02
CA ASP A 541 -29.88 1.45 -14.45
C ASP A 541 -30.08 2.71 -13.59
N LYS A 542 -29.96 2.57 -12.26
CA LYS A 542 -30.10 3.71 -11.36
C LYS A 542 -28.95 4.71 -11.48
N ARG A 543 -27.73 4.24 -11.64
CA ARG A 543 -26.56 5.10 -11.85
C ARG A 543 -26.72 5.94 -13.13
N ALA A 544 -27.16 5.32 -14.22
CA ALA A 544 -27.45 6.02 -15.47
C ALA A 544 -28.54 7.11 -15.29
N GLU A 545 -29.61 6.83 -14.54
CA GLU A 545 -30.62 7.83 -14.19
C GLU A 545 -30.03 9.01 -13.40
N THR A 546 -29.20 8.72 -12.40
CA THR A 546 -28.53 9.75 -11.57
C THR A 546 -27.65 10.65 -12.42
N ILE A 547 -26.85 10.07 -13.34
CA ILE A 547 -25.97 10.84 -14.24
C ILE A 547 -26.80 11.79 -15.10
N ILE A 548 -27.85 11.28 -15.75
CA ILE A 548 -28.71 12.04 -16.65
C ILE A 548 -29.53 13.12 -15.93
N LYS A 549 -29.90 12.88 -14.67
CA LYS A 549 -30.76 13.78 -13.90
C LYS A 549 -29.99 14.86 -13.16
N PHE A 550 -28.80 14.53 -12.63
CA PHE A 550 -28.10 15.41 -11.68
C PHE A 550 -26.73 15.85 -12.17
N GLN A 551 -26.02 15.03 -12.95
CA GLN A 551 -24.66 15.37 -13.40
C GLN A 551 -24.63 16.04 -14.78
N PHE A 552 -25.59 15.73 -15.65
CA PHE A 552 -25.75 16.39 -16.95
C PHE A 552 -26.31 17.81 -16.76
N ASN A 553 -25.57 18.81 -17.26
CA ASN A 553 -25.90 20.22 -17.09
C ASN A 553 -26.78 20.73 -18.24
N GLU A 554 -28.05 20.97 -17.94
CA GLU A 554 -29.06 21.47 -18.88
C GLU A 554 -29.17 23.02 -18.92
N ASP A 555 -28.47 23.74 -18.04
CA ASP A 555 -28.56 25.20 -17.99
C ASP A 555 -27.76 25.84 -19.14
N ILE A 556 -28.49 26.36 -20.13
CA ILE A 556 -27.93 27.03 -21.32
C ILE A 556 -27.06 28.24 -20.99
N ASN A 557 -27.26 28.86 -19.82
CA ASN A 557 -26.46 30.00 -19.38
C ASN A 557 -25.22 29.58 -18.60
N SER A 558 -25.10 28.31 -18.22
CA SER A 558 -23.95 27.79 -17.51
C SER A 558 -22.76 27.64 -18.47
N PRO A 559 -21.53 28.01 -18.06
CA PRO A 559 -20.33 27.68 -18.84
C PRO A 559 -20.22 26.16 -19.09
N GLY A 560 -20.77 25.35 -18.18
CA GLY A 560 -20.88 23.90 -18.26
C GLY A 560 -22.01 23.35 -19.13
N PHE A 561 -22.76 24.16 -19.89
CA PHE A 561 -23.91 23.67 -20.67
C PHE A 561 -23.56 22.43 -21.52
N CYS A 562 -24.43 21.42 -21.45
CA CYS A 562 -24.30 20.07 -22.01
C CYS A 562 -23.17 19.21 -21.44
N GLY A 563 -22.40 19.66 -20.44
CA GLY A 563 -21.35 18.85 -19.81
C GLY A 563 -21.88 17.90 -18.73
N ILE A 564 -21.07 16.90 -18.39
CA ILE A 564 -21.26 16.02 -17.23
C ILE A 564 -20.21 16.40 -16.19
N PHE A 565 -20.66 16.68 -14.95
CA PHE A 565 -19.78 17.14 -13.87
C PHE A 565 -19.99 16.35 -12.59
N PRO A 566 -19.01 16.40 -11.65
CA PRO A 566 -19.23 15.96 -10.28
C PRO A 566 -20.38 16.73 -9.63
N ILE A 567 -21.06 16.09 -8.67
CA ILE A 567 -22.11 16.72 -7.87
C ILE A 567 -21.79 16.59 -6.38
N ASP A 568 -22.21 17.58 -5.60
CA ASP A 568 -22.23 17.46 -4.15
C ASP A 568 -23.36 16.50 -3.75
N LEU A 569 -23.02 15.39 -3.07
CA LEU A 569 -23.98 14.33 -2.77
C LEU A 569 -25.14 14.79 -1.89
N GLN A 570 -24.95 15.80 -1.04
CA GLN A 570 -26.02 16.30 -0.17
C GLN A 570 -26.96 17.27 -0.89
N THR A 571 -26.41 18.19 -1.67
CA THR A 571 -27.17 19.29 -2.30
C THR A 571 -27.58 19.00 -3.74
N LYS A 572 -27.01 17.95 -4.35
CA LYS A 572 -27.16 17.58 -5.77
C LYS A 572 -26.75 18.68 -6.76
N LYS A 573 -25.98 19.67 -6.30
CA LYS A 573 -25.51 20.77 -7.15
C LYS A 573 -24.23 20.36 -7.86
N SER A 574 -24.14 20.71 -9.15
CA SER A 574 -22.92 20.51 -9.94
C SER A 574 -21.76 21.30 -9.35
N MET A 575 -20.57 20.70 -9.39
CA MET A 575 -19.32 21.26 -8.91
C MET A 575 -18.41 21.56 -10.09
N LEU A 576 -18.26 22.86 -10.42
CA LEU A 576 -17.45 23.32 -11.54
C LEU A 576 -16.23 24.11 -11.04
N SER A 577 -15.07 23.90 -11.66
CA SER A 577 -13.86 24.70 -11.39
C SER A 577 -13.09 25.02 -12.68
N PRO A 578 -12.75 26.31 -12.93
CA PRO A 578 -11.90 26.72 -14.05
C PRO A 578 -10.40 26.57 -13.79
N ASP A 579 -10.00 26.09 -12.61
CA ASP A 579 -8.58 25.98 -12.23
C ASP A 579 -7.90 24.90 -13.06
N VAL A 580 -6.73 25.21 -13.65
CA VAL A 580 -6.03 24.34 -14.62
C VAL A 580 -5.80 22.92 -14.09
N GLY A 581 -5.62 22.78 -12.78
CA GLY A 581 -5.43 21.48 -12.13
C GLY A 581 -6.69 20.61 -12.01
N ASN A 582 -7.88 21.18 -11.99
CA ASN A 582 -9.10 20.46 -11.64
C ASN A 582 -9.80 19.91 -12.90
N CYS A 583 -9.18 18.94 -13.59
CA CYS A 583 -9.71 18.39 -14.86
C CYS A 583 -11.13 17.80 -14.69
N GLN A 584 -11.38 17.09 -13.59
CA GLN A 584 -12.65 16.44 -13.30
C GLN A 584 -13.80 17.46 -13.12
N GLN A 585 -13.56 18.49 -12.30
CA GLN A 585 -14.50 19.62 -12.12
C GLN A 585 -14.60 20.52 -13.36
N ALA A 586 -13.74 20.30 -14.35
CA ALA A 586 -13.82 20.90 -15.67
C ALA A 586 -14.56 20.03 -16.69
N GLY A 587 -15.19 18.93 -16.27
CA GLY A 587 -15.96 18.06 -17.15
C GLY A 587 -15.09 17.30 -18.16
N THR A 588 -13.82 17.09 -17.85
CA THR A 588 -12.83 16.33 -18.63
C THR A 588 -12.10 15.32 -17.74
N GLY A 589 -11.27 14.48 -18.34
CA GLY A 589 -10.62 13.38 -17.60
C GLY A 589 -11.61 12.25 -17.30
N GLU A 590 -11.48 11.69 -16.12
CA GLU A 590 -12.12 10.44 -15.71
C GLU A 590 -13.64 10.55 -15.62
N ILE A 591 -14.19 11.72 -15.26
CA ILE A 591 -15.64 11.99 -15.21
C ILE A 591 -16.35 11.67 -16.53
N THR A 592 -15.64 11.75 -17.65
CA THR A 592 -16.19 11.45 -18.97
C THR A 592 -16.66 9.99 -19.09
N ALA A 593 -16.06 9.08 -18.31
CA ALA A 593 -16.45 7.67 -18.24
C ALA A 593 -17.90 7.47 -17.73
N SER A 594 -18.48 8.45 -17.04
CA SER A 594 -19.90 8.40 -16.62
C SER A 594 -20.84 8.18 -17.81
N ALA A 595 -20.52 8.77 -18.97
CA ALA A 595 -21.31 8.57 -20.18
C ALA A 595 -21.30 7.12 -20.68
N LEU A 596 -20.25 6.33 -20.37
CA LEU A 596 -20.13 4.94 -20.80
C LEU A 596 -21.19 4.04 -20.16
N ILE A 597 -21.55 4.29 -18.90
CA ILE A 597 -22.62 3.56 -18.22
C ILE A 597 -23.96 3.77 -18.94
N VAL A 598 -24.26 5.03 -19.26
CA VAL A 598 -25.49 5.40 -19.98
C VAL A 598 -25.48 4.77 -21.38
N LEU A 599 -24.36 4.86 -22.09
CA LEU A 599 -24.24 4.29 -23.44
C LEU A 599 -24.39 2.78 -23.45
N TYR A 600 -23.71 2.06 -22.57
CA TYR A 600 -23.77 0.60 -22.53
C TYR A 600 -25.19 0.10 -22.26
N LYS A 601 -25.86 0.69 -21.25
CA LYS A 601 -27.29 0.43 -20.98
C LYS A 601 -28.13 0.64 -22.24
N ASN A 602 -27.90 1.74 -22.96
CA ASN A 602 -28.67 2.10 -24.15
C ASN A 602 -28.33 1.29 -25.39
N ILE A 603 -27.16 0.64 -25.45
CA ILE A 603 -26.85 -0.33 -26.50
C ILE A 603 -27.60 -1.64 -26.24
N VAL A 604 -27.73 -2.04 -24.97
CA VAL A 604 -28.51 -3.22 -24.58
C VAL A 604 -30.01 -2.99 -24.76
N ASN A 605 -30.54 -1.85 -24.31
CA ASN A 605 -31.95 -1.49 -24.41
C ASN A 605 -32.12 0.02 -24.71
N PRO A 606 -32.26 0.41 -25.98
CA PRO A 606 -32.25 1.82 -26.38
C PRO A 606 -33.38 2.68 -25.80
N ASN A 607 -33.01 3.84 -25.26
CA ASN A 607 -33.89 4.94 -24.89
C ASN A 607 -33.47 6.23 -25.63
N ILE A 608 -34.29 6.68 -26.57
CA ILE A 608 -33.99 7.82 -27.47
C ILE A 608 -33.68 9.11 -26.68
N GLU A 609 -34.37 9.37 -25.57
CA GLU A 609 -34.15 10.62 -24.81
C GLU A 609 -32.82 10.60 -24.05
N GLU A 610 -32.43 9.44 -23.50
CA GLU A 610 -31.11 9.28 -22.87
C GLU A 610 -29.99 9.36 -23.92
N ILE A 611 -30.16 8.67 -25.05
CA ILE A 611 -29.22 8.70 -26.18
C ILE A 611 -29.04 10.14 -26.66
N LYS A 612 -30.12 10.89 -26.88
CA LYS A 612 -30.08 12.29 -27.32
C LYS A 612 -29.33 13.19 -26.34
N LYS A 613 -29.47 12.98 -25.03
CA LYS A 613 -28.67 13.72 -24.02
C LYS A 613 -27.18 13.41 -24.14
N ILE A 614 -26.83 12.14 -24.36
CA ILE A 614 -25.43 11.78 -24.60
C ILE A 614 -24.95 12.35 -25.94
N GLU A 615 -25.75 12.34 -27.01
CA GLU A 615 -25.38 12.99 -28.27
C GLU A 615 -25.14 14.49 -28.05
N LEU A 616 -25.95 15.18 -27.24
CA LEU A 616 -25.74 16.58 -26.87
C LEU A 616 -24.44 16.77 -26.09
N TYR A 617 -24.16 15.92 -25.10
CA TYR A 617 -22.88 15.92 -24.38
C TYR A 617 -21.70 15.76 -25.35
N THR A 618 -21.76 14.76 -26.21
CA THR A 618 -20.71 14.44 -27.18
C THR A 618 -20.49 15.57 -28.19
N ASN A 619 -21.55 16.12 -28.79
CA ASN A 619 -21.43 17.16 -29.80
C ASN A 619 -21.07 18.52 -29.18
N LYS A 620 -21.77 18.94 -28.13
CA LYS A 620 -21.68 20.31 -27.57
C LYS A 620 -20.63 20.48 -26.48
N TRP A 621 -20.35 19.42 -25.73
CA TRP A 621 -19.33 19.46 -24.68
C TRP A 621 -18.02 18.88 -25.19
N LEU A 622 -17.99 17.58 -25.51
CA LEU A 622 -16.74 16.90 -25.87
C LEU A 622 -16.11 17.46 -27.15
N ARG A 623 -16.87 17.49 -28.26
CA ARG A 623 -16.33 17.89 -29.56
C ARG A 623 -16.08 19.40 -29.68
N GLU A 624 -17.03 20.23 -29.23
CA GLU A 624 -16.96 21.70 -29.37
C GLU A 624 -16.12 22.38 -28.27
N LYS A 625 -16.11 21.85 -27.04
CA LYS A 625 -15.44 22.51 -25.90
C LYS A 625 -14.20 21.76 -25.40
N CYS A 626 -14.21 20.43 -25.36
CA CYS A 626 -13.07 19.63 -24.86
C CYS A 626 -12.01 19.33 -25.94
N GLN A 627 -12.33 19.54 -27.22
CA GLN A 627 -11.41 19.34 -28.34
C GLN A 627 -11.28 20.60 -29.21
N ASP A 628 -10.16 20.72 -29.93
CA ASP A 628 -10.01 21.68 -31.01
C ASP A 628 -10.42 21.09 -32.37
N GLU A 629 -10.27 21.86 -33.45
CA GLU A 629 -10.57 21.40 -34.82
C GLU A 629 -9.76 20.17 -35.25
N ASN A 630 -8.55 19.99 -34.70
CA ASN A 630 -7.64 18.87 -34.96
C ASN A 630 -7.76 17.73 -33.93
N TYR A 631 -8.86 17.71 -33.16
CA TYR A 631 -9.16 16.72 -32.11
C TYR A 631 -8.19 16.72 -30.93
N ALA A 632 -7.39 17.79 -30.77
CA ALA A 632 -6.50 17.93 -29.62
C ALA A 632 -7.31 18.11 -28.34
N CYS A 633 -7.04 17.27 -27.33
CA CYS A 633 -7.86 17.18 -26.13
C CYS A 633 -7.36 18.11 -25.02
N TYR A 634 -8.18 19.08 -24.63
CA TYR A 634 -7.84 20.04 -23.58
C TYR A 634 -7.81 19.37 -22.20
N LEU A 635 -6.90 19.85 -21.34
CA LEU A 635 -6.84 19.47 -19.93
C LEU A 635 -8.07 20.02 -19.17
N ASN A 636 -8.31 21.33 -19.29
CA ASN A 636 -9.43 22.02 -18.66
C ASN A 636 -10.10 22.98 -19.69
N PRO A 637 -11.27 22.63 -20.25
CA PRO A 637 -11.97 23.49 -21.21
C PRO A 637 -12.63 24.71 -20.56
N LEU A 638 -12.97 24.64 -19.26
CA LEU A 638 -13.56 25.77 -18.52
C LEU A 638 -12.60 26.94 -18.39
N ASN A 639 -11.30 26.68 -18.25
CA ASN A 639 -10.26 27.72 -18.20
C ASN A 639 -10.29 28.62 -19.45
N LYS A 640 -10.42 28.01 -20.64
CA LYS A 640 -10.58 28.71 -21.92
C LYS A 640 -11.87 29.52 -22.00
N ILE A 641 -12.97 29.00 -21.45
CA ILE A 641 -14.30 29.61 -21.51
C ILE A 641 -14.42 30.80 -20.54
N ILE A 642 -13.85 30.67 -19.34
CA ILE A 642 -14.03 31.61 -18.22
C ILE A 642 -12.86 32.61 -18.13
N GLY A 643 -11.75 32.38 -18.84
CA GLY A 643 -10.63 33.32 -18.97
C GLY A 643 -9.56 33.17 -17.88
N GLY A 644 -9.11 31.94 -17.62
CA GLY A 644 -8.01 31.67 -16.70
C GLY A 644 -6.61 31.71 -17.36
N ASP A 645 -5.56 31.64 -16.53
CA ASP A 645 -4.17 31.64 -17.00
C ASP A 645 -3.73 30.21 -17.42
N GLY A 646 -3.44 30.03 -18.71
CA GLY A 646 -2.77 28.84 -19.26
C GLY A 646 -3.68 27.81 -19.94
N MET A 647 -3.29 27.35 -21.13
CA MET A 647 -3.93 26.21 -21.82
C MET A 647 -2.97 25.02 -21.85
N GLY A 648 -3.45 23.86 -21.39
CA GLY A 648 -2.75 22.58 -21.50
C GLY A 648 -3.58 21.55 -22.27
N PHE A 649 -2.90 20.61 -22.93
CA PHE A 649 -3.51 19.43 -23.53
C PHE A 649 -3.18 18.21 -22.67
N ARG A 650 -4.12 17.27 -22.55
CA ARG A 650 -3.92 16.00 -21.82
C ARG A 650 -4.18 14.83 -22.76
N ILE A 651 -3.11 14.13 -23.15
CA ILE A 651 -3.20 13.01 -24.10
C ILE A 651 -4.11 11.88 -23.61
N TRP A 652 -4.24 11.69 -22.29
CA TRP A 652 -5.14 10.67 -21.70
C TRP A 652 -6.60 10.88 -22.06
N ASN A 653 -7.02 12.14 -22.19
CA ASN A 653 -8.42 12.45 -22.47
C ASN A 653 -8.86 11.89 -23.83
N ALA A 654 -7.94 11.74 -24.79
CA ALA A 654 -8.25 11.17 -26.10
C ALA A 654 -8.83 9.76 -26.00
N ASN A 655 -8.35 8.95 -25.06
CA ASN A 655 -8.80 7.58 -24.94
C ASN A 655 -10.25 7.49 -24.45
N TRP A 656 -10.59 8.24 -23.40
CA TRP A 656 -11.96 8.34 -22.89
C TRP A 656 -12.93 8.83 -23.96
N LEU A 657 -12.56 9.91 -24.66
CA LEU A 657 -13.38 10.50 -25.72
C LEU A 657 -13.56 9.53 -26.90
N SER A 658 -12.48 8.89 -27.35
CA SER A 658 -12.55 7.91 -28.45
C SER A 658 -13.45 6.72 -28.13
N THR A 659 -13.47 6.30 -26.86
CA THR A 659 -14.29 5.19 -26.36
C THR A 659 -15.77 5.58 -26.38
N ILE A 660 -16.12 6.79 -25.93
CA ILE A 660 -17.49 7.33 -26.00
C ILE A 660 -17.97 7.39 -27.46
N TYR A 661 -17.13 7.92 -28.37
CA TYR A 661 -17.43 8.00 -29.79
C TYR A 661 -17.63 6.60 -30.40
N TYR A 662 -16.79 5.63 -30.03
CA TYR A 662 -16.94 4.25 -30.45
C TYR A 662 -18.27 3.64 -29.99
N TYR A 663 -18.64 3.77 -28.72
CA TYR A 663 -19.90 3.21 -28.23
C TYR A 663 -21.13 3.86 -28.88
N LEU A 664 -21.12 5.16 -29.15
CA LEU A 664 -22.16 5.82 -29.95
C LEU A 664 -22.24 5.25 -31.37
N SER A 665 -21.10 4.89 -31.97
CA SER A 665 -21.09 4.23 -33.29
C SER A 665 -21.77 2.86 -33.28
N LEU A 666 -21.89 2.19 -32.14
CA LEU A 666 -22.58 0.90 -32.03
C LEU A 666 -24.11 1.04 -31.96
N ILE A 667 -24.62 2.25 -31.75
CA ILE A 667 -26.06 2.53 -31.71
C ILE A 667 -26.60 2.65 -33.14
N GLU A 668 -27.75 2.02 -33.41
CA GLU A 668 -28.39 2.09 -34.73
C GLU A 668 -28.86 3.52 -35.05
N ASP A 669 -28.67 3.98 -36.30
CA ASP A 669 -28.98 5.35 -36.74
C ASP A 669 -30.42 5.80 -36.43
N ARG A 670 -31.39 4.86 -36.39
CA ARG A 670 -32.78 5.18 -36.05
C ARG A 670 -32.99 5.70 -34.62
N TYR A 671 -32.01 5.48 -33.73
CA TYR A 671 -32.02 6.00 -32.36
C TYR A 671 -31.13 7.24 -32.19
N LEU A 672 -30.32 7.57 -33.19
CA LEU A 672 -29.46 8.76 -33.21
C LEU A 672 -30.21 9.93 -33.85
N THR A 673 -29.98 11.13 -33.33
CA THR A 673 -30.74 12.35 -33.69
C THR A 673 -29.86 13.51 -34.13
N LEU A 674 -28.56 13.51 -33.78
CA LEU A 674 -27.64 14.60 -34.09
C LEU A 674 -26.60 14.22 -35.14
N GLN A 675 -26.06 13.00 -35.06
CA GLN A 675 -25.06 12.50 -36.02
C GLN A 675 -25.38 11.06 -36.41
N THR A 676 -24.63 10.55 -37.40
CA THR A 676 -24.71 9.14 -37.79
C THR A 676 -23.71 8.30 -37.03
N ARG A 677 -23.94 6.98 -36.98
CA ARG A 677 -22.98 6.03 -36.42
C ARG A 677 -21.59 6.12 -37.05
N ASP A 678 -21.52 6.45 -38.34
CA ASP A 678 -20.25 6.53 -39.08
C ASP A 678 -19.50 7.82 -38.74
N THR A 679 -20.22 8.92 -38.55
CA THR A 679 -19.64 10.17 -38.04
C THR A 679 -18.96 9.95 -36.69
N TYR A 680 -19.64 9.25 -35.76
CA TYR A 680 -19.05 8.94 -34.46
C TYR A 680 -17.86 8.00 -34.56
N LEU A 681 -17.91 6.98 -35.42
CA LEU A 681 -16.75 6.10 -35.64
C LEU A 681 -15.52 6.87 -36.17
N LEU A 682 -15.74 7.79 -37.11
CA LEU A 682 -14.65 8.61 -37.66
C LEU A 682 -14.10 9.61 -36.62
N TRP A 683 -14.92 10.13 -35.70
CA TRP A 683 -14.43 10.93 -34.58
C TRP A 683 -13.58 10.10 -33.59
N ALA A 684 -13.94 8.84 -33.35
CA ALA A 684 -13.12 7.92 -32.57
C ALA A 684 -11.74 7.74 -33.23
N TYR A 685 -11.74 7.51 -34.55
CA TYR A 685 -10.54 7.42 -35.37
C TYR A 685 -9.66 8.68 -35.28
N ASP A 686 -10.20 9.87 -35.56
CA ASP A 686 -9.42 11.12 -35.57
C ASP A 686 -8.84 11.44 -34.19
N THR A 687 -9.59 11.11 -33.12
CA THR A 687 -9.13 11.28 -31.74
C THR A 687 -7.95 10.35 -31.42
N LEU A 688 -8.01 9.08 -31.84
CA LEU A 688 -6.88 8.14 -31.70
C LEU A 688 -5.70 8.52 -32.58
N LYS A 689 -5.95 9.05 -33.79
CA LYS A 689 -4.90 9.57 -34.66
C LYS A 689 -4.15 10.73 -33.99
N TRP A 690 -4.86 11.65 -33.33
CA TRP A 690 -4.21 12.69 -32.53
C TRP A 690 -3.40 12.07 -31.38
N PHE A 691 -3.98 11.13 -30.62
CA PHE A 691 -3.30 10.44 -29.52
C PHE A 691 -1.96 9.84 -29.97
N PHE A 692 -1.94 9.04 -31.03
CA PHE A 692 -0.71 8.41 -31.52
C PHE A 692 0.27 9.39 -32.15
N SER A 693 -0.21 10.48 -32.76
CA SER A 693 0.67 11.52 -33.34
C SER A 693 1.55 12.19 -32.28
N ASN A 694 1.11 12.17 -31.02
CA ASN A 694 1.88 12.67 -29.88
C ASN A 694 2.92 11.67 -29.34
N LYS A 695 3.08 10.49 -29.98
CA LYS A 695 4.06 9.45 -29.63
C LYS A 695 4.02 9.09 -28.14
N PRO A 696 2.88 8.60 -27.64
CA PRO A 696 2.71 8.30 -26.22
C PRO A 696 3.75 7.27 -25.78
N THR A 697 4.36 7.50 -24.62
CA THR A 697 5.39 6.63 -24.03
C THR A 697 4.78 5.42 -23.32
N TYR A 698 3.47 5.42 -23.08
CA TYR A 698 2.70 4.34 -22.50
C TYR A 698 1.25 4.46 -22.96
N ILE A 699 0.45 3.42 -22.74
CA ILE A 699 -0.94 3.39 -23.16
C ILE A 699 -1.87 3.83 -22.01
N SER A 700 -2.94 4.53 -22.37
CA SER A 700 -3.99 4.92 -21.42
C SER A 700 -4.81 3.67 -20.99
N PRO A 701 -5.49 3.71 -19.83
CA PRO A 701 -6.39 2.64 -19.38
C PRO A 701 -7.36 2.15 -20.47
N GLU A 702 -7.65 0.86 -20.54
CA GLU A 702 -8.53 0.26 -21.59
C GLU A 702 -7.97 0.20 -23.02
N PRO A 703 -6.70 -0.18 -23.22
CA PRO A 703 -6.06 -0.21 -24.54
C PRO A 703 -6.70 -1.19 -25.53
N HIS A 704 -7.54 -2.11 -25.03
CA HIS A 704 -8.31 -3.04 -25.85
C HIS A 704 -9.33 -2.33 -26.76
N MET A 705 -9.78 -1.12 -26.39
CA MET A 705 -10.71 -0.32 -27.19
C MET A 705 -10.12 0.09 -28.54
N ILE A 706 -8.81 0.30 -28.62
CA ILE A 706 -8.10 0.65 -29.86
C ILE A 706 -8.30 -0.45 -30.91
N ARG A 707 -8.16 -1.72 -30.52
CA ARG A 707 -8.36 -2.85 -31.43
C ARG A 707 -9.81 -2.95 -31.88
N LYS A 708 -10.77 -2.69 -31.00
CA LYS A 708 -12.20 -2.68 -31.33
C LYS A 708 -12.55 -1.60 -32.35
N ILE A 709 -12.03 -0.39 -32.18
CA ILE A 709 -12.22 0.72 -33.13
C ILE A 709 -11.64 0.36 -34.50
N ILE A 710 -10.41 -0.17 -34.56
CA ILE A 710 -9.79 -0.62 -35.81
C ILE A 710 -10.62 -1.71 -36.50
N ASN A 711 -11.11 -2.70 -35.75
CA ASN A 711 -11.93 -3.77 -36.29
C ASN A 711 -13.26 -3.25 -36.84
N GLU A 712 -13.89 -2.29 -36.15
CA GLU A 712 -15.14 -1.68 -36.60
C GLU A 712 -14.93 -0.82 -37.86
N LEU A 713 -13.80 -0.10 -37.97
CA LEU A 713 -13.42 0.60 -39.19
C LEU A 713 -13.31 -0.36 -40.38
N TYR A 714 -12.65 -1.51 -40.20
CA TYR A 714 -12.61 -2.56 -41.24
C TYR A 714 -13.99 -3.12 -41.56
N ALA A 715 -14.81 -3.37 -40.55
CA ALA A 715 -16.16 -3.91 -40.73
C ALA A 715 -17.09 -2.97 -41.52
N ARG A 716 -16.78 -1.67 -41.56
CA ARG A 716 -17.50 -0.63 -42.31
C ARG A 716 -16.74 -0.09 -43.52
N ASP A 717 -15.76 -0.84 -44.01
CA ASP A 717 -14.98 -0.52 -45.21
C ASP A 717 -14.11 0.76 -45.13
N TYR A 718 -13.87 1.33 -43.94
CA TYR A 718 -12.89 2.40 -43.68
C TYR A 718 -11.45 1.85 -43.62
N ASN A 719 -11.05 1.19 -44.70
CA ASN A 719 -9.79 0.44 -44.78
C ASN A 719 -8.55 1.32 -44.67
N ASN A 720 -8.61 2.58 -45.11
CA ASN A 720 -7.45 3.49 -45.09
C ASN A 720 -7.20 3.98 -43.67
N GLU A 721 -8.26 4.42 -42.99
CA GLU A 721 -8.30 4.88 -41.61
C GLU A 721 -7.83 3.76 -40.67
N ALA A 722 -8.35 2.54 -40.86
CA ALA A 722 -7.92 1.37 -40.09
C ALA A 722 -6.42 1.09 -40.25
N ARG A 723 -5.91 1.08 -41.49
CA ARG A 723 -4.48 0.86 -41.78
C ARG A 723 -3.59 1.96 -41.21
N GLU A 724 -4.03 3.21 -41.25
CA GLU A 724 -3.28 4.33 -40.67
C GLU A 724 -3.12 4.14 -39.16
N LEU A 725 -4.22 3.86 -38.44
CA LEU A 725 -4.13 3.56 -37.01
C LEU A 725 -3.28 2.34 -36.72
N GLU A 726 -3.37 1.26 -37.50
CA GLU A 726 -2.51 0.08 -37.31
C GLU A 726 -1.01 0.41 -37.43
N GLN A 727 -0.63 1.26 -38.39
CA GLN A 727 0.76 1.68 -38.57
C GLN A 727 1.25 2.53 -37.39
N MET A 728 0.45 3.50 -36.95
CA MET A 728 0.78 4.36 -35.82
C MET A 728 0.88 3.58 -34.52
N ARG A 729 -0.08 2.68 -34.30
CA ARG A 729 -0.15 1.77 -33.15
C ARG A 729 1.09 0.89 -33.04
N LYS A 730 1.60 0.38 -34.16
CA LYS A 730 2.82 -0.44 -34.21
C LYS A 730 4.05 0.27 -33.65
N VAL A 731 4.20 1.57 -33.92
CA VAL A 731 5.30 2.39 -33.36
C VAL A 731 5.23 2.45 -31.83
N THR A 732 4.03 2.64 -31.27
CA THR A 732 3.83 2.62 -29.82
C THR A 732 4.12 1.25 -29.21
N ILE A 733 3.73 0.16 -29.88
CA ILE A 733 4.08 -1.21 -29.44
C ILE A 733 5.59 -1.39 -29.36
N GLU A 734 6.34 -0.99 -30.40
CA GLU A 734 7.80 -1.12 -30.43
C GLU A 734 8.46 -0.35 -29.28
N ASN A 735 7.94 0.84 -28.94
CA ASN A 735 8.41 1.60 -27.78
C ASN A 735 8.13 0.90 -26.44
N ILE A 736 6.96 0.28 -26.29
CA ILE A 736 6.59 -0.44 -25.07
C ILE A 736 7.39 -1.74 -24.94
N ILE A 737 7.65 -2.45 -26.04
CA ILE A 737 8.54 -3.63 -26.06
C ILE A 737 9.94 -3.25 -25.59
N SER A 738 10.49 -2.13 -26.08
CA SER A 738 11.79 -1.63 -25.65
C SER A 738 11.83 -1.34 -24.14
N GLN A 739 10.77 -0.73 -23.61
CA GLN A 739 10.63 -0.50 -22.16
C GLN A 739 10.56 -1.81 -21.37
N ALA A 740 9.76 -2.77 -21.82
CA ALA A 740 9.65 -4.10 -21.20
C ALA A 740 11.01 -4.81 -21.13
N GLN A 741 11.82 -4.69 -22.19
CA GLN A 741 13.18 -5.21 -22.22
C GLN A 741 14.10 -4.49 -21.23
N GLU A 742 14.00 -3.16 -21.12
CA GLU A 742 14.81 -2.39 -20.15
C GLU A 742 14.47 -2.73 -18.69
N ILE A 743 13.19 -2.84 -18.32
CA ILE A 743 12.77 -3.15 -16.95
C ILE A 743 12.98 -4.62 -16.56
N SER A 744 13.06 -5.52 -17.56
CA SER A 744 13.38 -6.93 -17.33
C SER A 744 14.82 -7.14 -16.86
N LYS A 745 15.70 -6.15 -17.06
CA LYS A 745 17.06 -6.17 -16.50
C LYS A 745 16.97 -6.05 -14.99
N LYS A 746 17.65 -6.95 -14.28
CA LYS A 746 17.65 -7.01 -12.80
C LYS A 746 18.66 -6.08 -12.14
N ASP A 747 19.33 -5.23 -12.91
CA ASP A 747 20.44 -4.37 -12.45
C ASP A 747 19.98 -3.06 -11.79
N ARG A 748 18.68 -2.72 -11.88
CA ARG A 748 18.13 -1.48 -11.37
C ARG A 748 16.73 -1.66 -10.77
N GLU A 749 16.46 -0.86 -9.75
CA GLU A 749 15.13 -0.73 -9.15
C GLU A 749 14.31 0.30 -9.91
N TRP A 750 12.99 0.11 -9.92
CA TRP A 750 12.04 1.03 -10.56
C TRP A 750 10.72 1.05 -9.81
N VAL A 751 10.03 2.18 -9.93
CA VAL A 751 8.68 2.40 -9.40
C VAL A 751 7.75 2.69 -10.57
N MET A 752 6.50 2.24 -10.46
CA MET A 752 5.47 2.40 -11.49
C MET A 752 4.26 3.18 -10.97
N ASP A 753 3.53 3.78 -11.90
CA ASP A 753 2.11 4.10 -11.71
C ASP A 753 1.33 2.94 -12.32
N GLN A 754 0.56 2.23 -11.51
CA GLN A 754 -0.21 1.07 -11.96
C GLN A 754 -1.08 1.39 -13.19
N ASN A 755 -1.67 2.59 -13.27
CA ASN A 755 -2.62 2.95 -14.33
C ASN A 755 -1.96 3.31 -15.66
N ALA A 756 -0.66 3.60 -15.65
CA ALA A 756 0.12 3.84 -16.85
C ALA A 756 0.95 2.61 -17.23
N PHE A 757 1.38 1.83 -16.23
CA PHE A 757 2.26 0.69 -16.39
C PHE A 757 1.51 -0.60 -16.72
N ILE A 758 0.50 -0.96 -15.93
CA ILE A 758 -0.21 -2.22 -16.09
C ILE A 758 -1.00 -2.26 -17.41
N PRO A 759 -1.63 -1.19 -17.91
CA PRO A 759 -2.26 -1.21 -19.23
C PRO A 759 -1.30 -1.52 -20.39
N ASN A 760 0.00 -1.23 -20.28
CA ASN A 760 0.97 -1.66 -21.30
C ASN A 760 0.97 -3.19 -21.49
N SER A 761 0.75 -3.95 -20.40
CA SER A 761 0.64 -5.40 -20.44
C SER A 761 -0.53 -5.85 -21.31
N THR A 762 -1.71 -5.28 -21.08
CA THR A 762 -2.94 -5.54 -21.85
C THR A 762 -2.70 -5.29 -23.33
N PHE A 763 -2.05 -4.16 -23.66
CA PHE A 763 -1.79 -3.76 -25.03
C PHE A 763 -0.82 -4.70 -25.75
N LEU A 764 0.27 -5.12 -25.08
CA LEU A 764 1.20 -6.11 -25.64
C LEU A 764 0.57 -7.51 -25.74
N PHE A 765 -0.22 -7.89 -24.74
CA PHE A 765 -0.77 -9.23 -24.62
C PHE A 765 -1.85 -9.52 -25.66
N ILE A 766 -2.77 -8.59 -25.88
CA ILE A 766 -3.81 -8.69 -26.93
C ILE A 766 -3.18 -8.86 -28.31
N GLU A 767 -1.97 -8.34 -28.48
CA GLU A 767 -1.21 -8.37 -29.73
C GLU A 767 -0.27 -9.59 -29.83
N GLY A 768 -0.26 -10.45 -28.81
CA GLY A 768 0.49 -11.71 -28.82
C GLY A 768 1.98 -11.59 -28.47
N TYR A 769 2.42 -10.47 -27.88
CA TYR A 769 3.81 -10.30 -27.44
C TYR A 769 4.04 -10.91 -26.05
N LYS A 770 5.13 -11.68 -25.93
CA LYS A 770 5.53 -12.32 -24.66
C LYS A 770 6.06 -11.31 -23.63
N GLU A 771 6.53 -10.15 -24.10
CA GLU A 771 7.04 -9.06 -23.28
C GLU A 771 5.97 -8.50 -22.33
N ALA A 772 4.69 -8.80 -22.56
CA ALA A 772 3.60 -8.54 -21.62
C ALA A 772 3.81 -9.20 -20.24
N ASP A 773 4.51 -10.34 -20.18
CA ASP A 773 4.65 -11.14 -18.96
C ASP A 773 5.37 -10.37 -17.83
N VAL A 774 6.28 -9.46 -18.19
CA VAL A 774 7.07 -8.64 -17.25
C VAL A 774 6.19 -7.72 -16.38
N PHE A 775 4.95 -7.46 -16.82
CA PHE A 775 4.02 -6.58 -16.13
C PHE A 775 3.00 -7.33 -15.25
N PHE A 776 2.89 -8.66 -15.35
CA PHE A 776 1.88 -9.44 -14.59
C PHE A 776 2.29 -9.72 -13.14
N GLU A 777 3.57 -10.05 -12.91
CA GLU A 777 4.07 -10.33 -11.55
C GLU A 777 3.85 -9.14 -10.59
N PRO A 778 4.19 -7.88 -10.97
CA PRO A 778 3.84 -6.72 -10.16
C PRO A 778 2.34 -6.60 -9.86
N ALA A 779 1.48 -6.94 -10.83
CA ALA A 779 0.03 -6.75 -10.71
C ALA A 779 -0.60 -7.66 -9.65
N VAL A 780 -0.18 -8.93 -9.56
CA VAL A 780 -0.72 -9.86 -8.56
C VAL A 780 -0.29 -9.46 -7.15
N ILE A 781 1.00 -9.17 -6.98
CA ILE A 781 1.58 -8.80 -5.67
C ILE A 781 1.03 -7.47 -5.17
N ASP A 782 0.76 -6.52 -6.06
CA ASP A 782 0.22 -5.20 -5.73
C ASP A 782 -1.25 -5.21 -5.28
N LEU A 783 -2.03 -6.25 -5.59
CA LEU A 783 -3.38 -6.44 -5.01
C LEU A 783 -3.33 -6.92 -3.56
N GLY A 784 -2.22 -7.52 -3.16
CA GLY A 784 -1.98 -8.03 -1.81
C GLY A 784 -2.93 -9.16 -1.39
N TYR A 785 -2.81 -9.55 -0.12
CA TYR A 785 -3.64 -10.59 0.50
C TYR A 785 -4.33 -10.06 1.74
N SER A 786 -5.65 -9.93 1.72
CA SER A 786 -6.45 -9.51 2.87
C SER A 786 -7.76 -10.29 2.97
N TYR A 787 -8.22 -10.50 4.22
CA TYR A 787 -9.59 -10.94 4.50
C TYR A 787 -10.58 -9.77 4.57
N ASP A 788 -10.11 -8.54 4.32
CA ASP A 788 -10.94 -7.37 4.02
C ASP A 788 -10.93 -7.13 2.50
N PRO A 789 -12.07 -7.31 1.78
CA PRO A 789 -12.11 -7.17 0.33
C PRO A 789 -11.73 -5.76 -0.14
N ARG A 790 -11.83 -4.76 0.74
CA ARG A 790 -11.48 -3.37 0.46
C ARG A 790 -9.96 -3.14 0.46
N VAL A 791 -9.24 -3.90 1.29
CA VAL A 791 -7.76 -3.83 1.36
C VAL A 791 -7.11 -4.72 0.30
N GLN A 792 -7.81 -5.73 -0.21
CA GLN A 792 -7.36 -6.57 -1.32
C GLN A 792 -7.52 -5.85 -2.68
N SER A 793 -6.89 -4.69 -2.80
CA SER A 793 -6.96 -3.78 -3.94
C SER A 793 -5.56 -3.28 -4.30
N ALA A 794 -5.43 -2.64 -5.47
CA ALA A 794 -4.16 -2.04 -5.88
C ALA A 794 -3.73 -0.96 -4.87
N PHE A 795 -2.43 -0.89 -4.56
CA PHE A 795 -1.93 0.04 -3.55
C PHE A 795 -1.91 1.47 -4.07
N ARG A 796 -2.71 2.36 -3.50
CA ARG A 796 -2.84 3.75 -3.95
C ARG A 796 -2.90 4.68 -2.76
N ILE A 797 -2.31 5.87 -2.87
CA ILE A 797 -2.19 6.82 -1.75
C ILE A 797 -2.40 8.31 -2.12
N TRP A 798 -2.94 8.61 -3.32
CA TRP A 798 -2.96 9.99 -3.85
C TRP A 798 -4.25 10.42 -4.54
N ASP A 799 -5.16 9.51 -4.88
CA ASP A 799 -6.27 9.83 -5.77
C ASP A 799 -7.33 10.74 -5.16
N ASP A 800 -7.47 10.74 -3.83
CA ASP A 800 -8.35 11.68 -3.11
C ASP A 800 -7.89 13.14 -3.26
N ALA A 801 -6.70 13.37 -3.83
CA ALA A 801 -6.20 14.69 -4.20
C ALA A 801 -6.73 15.18 -5.57
N ALA A 802 -7.34 14.31 -6.39
CA ALA A 802 -7.79 14.65 -7.74
C ALA A 802 -9.19 15.29 -7.79
N SER A 803 -9.99 15.11 -6.73
CA SER A 803 -11.43 15.33 -6.77
C SER A 803 -11.98 16.51 -5.93
N GLY A 804 -11.14 17.25 -5.18
CA GLY A 804 -11.61 18.31 -4.27
C GLY A 804 -10.77 19.60 -4.09
N TYR A 805 -11.28 20.71 -4.66
CA TYR A 805 -11.09 22.15 -4.35
C TYR A 805 -9.71 22.82 -4.37
N TYR A 806 -8.61 22.11 -4.16
CA TYR A 806 -7.24 22.54 -4.42
C TYR A 806 -6.39 21.27 -4.33
N TYR A 807 -5.56 20.96 -5.34
CA TYR A 807 -4.55 19.90 -5.25
C TYR A 807 -3.75 20.00 -3.94
N LYS A 808 -4.15 19.23 -2.94
CA LYS A 808 -3.37 19.00 -1.73
C LYS A 808 -3.15 17.50 -1.69
N LEU A 809 -1.95 17.08 -2.08
CA LEU A 809 -1.53 15.69 -1.95
C LEU A 809 -1.67 15.28 -0.48
N ILE A 810 -2.56 14.33 -0.20
CA ILE A 810 -2.75 13.77 1.13
C ILE A 810 -2.20 12.33 1.14
N PRO A 811 -1.10 12.05 1.85
CA PRO A 811 -0.41 10.75 1.83
C PRO A 811 -1.09 9.69 2.71
N TYR A 812 -2.32 9.32 2.38
CA TYR A 812 -3.01 8.15 2.97
C TYR A 812 -3.49 7.20 1.88
N PRO A 813 -3.68 5.90 2.19
CA PRO A 813 -4.20 4.96 1.20
C PRO A 813 -5.59 5.30 0.65
N THR A 814 -5.87 4.97 -0.60
CA THR A 814 -7.20 5.04 -1.24
C THR A 814 -7.54 3.64 -1.72
N MET A 815 -8.03 2.79 -0.81
CA MET A 815 -8.12 1.34 -1.02
C MET A 815 -9.50 0.79 -0.59
N PRO A 816 -10.38 0.40 -1.54
CA PRO A 816 -10.13 0.43 -2.98
C PRO A 816 -10.32 1.83 -3.56
N HIS A 817 -9.64 2.05 -4.66
CA HIS A 817 -9.95 3.09 -5.62
C HIS A 817 -10.39 2.44 -6.94
N PHE A 818 -11.25 3.12 -7.72
CA PHE A 818 -11.85 2.53 -8.94
C PHE A 818 -10.79 2.04 -9.96
N TRP A 819 -9.63 2.68 -9.97
CA TRP A 819 -8.46 2.28 -10.78
C TRP A 819 -8.01 0.83 -10.57
N THR A 820 -8.27 0.27 -9.38
CA THR A 820 -8.01 -1.14 -9.07
C THR A 820 -8.60 -2.06 -10.13
N SER A 821 -9.82 -1.80 -10.58
CA SER A 821 -10.50 -2.65 -11.56
C SER A 821 -9.73 -2.78 -12.88
N ILE A 822 -9.02 -1.74 -13.30
CA ILE A 822 -8.24 -1.71 -14.54
C ILE A 822 -6.97 -2.57 -14.41
N VAL A 823 -6.39 -2.64 -13.20
CA VAL A 823 -5.26 -3.54 -12.89
C VAL A 823 -5.67 -5.01 -13.03
N GLY A 824 -6.93 -5.35 -12.72
CA GLY A 824 -7.44 -6.71 -12.81
C GLY A 824 -7.65 -7.25 -14.23
N TYR A 825 -7.85 -6.38 -15.24
CA TYR A 825 -8.12 -6.82 -16.61
C TYR A 825 -6.99 -7.67 -17.24
N PRO A 826 -5.71 -7.25 -17.20
CA PRO A 826 -4.62 -8.09 -17.71
C PRO A 826 -4.47 -9.42 -16.97
N LEU A 827 -4.84 -9.52 -15.69
CA LEU A 827 -4.86 -10.79 -14.97
C LEU A 827 -5.92 -11.74 -15.55
N LEU A 828 -7.09 -11.23 -15.95
CA LEU A 828 -8.09 -12.05 -16.66
C LEU A 828 -7.55 -12.56 -17.99
N LEU A 829 -6.87 -11.71 -18.76
CA LEU A 829 -6.23 -12.10 -20.01
C LEU A 829 -5.15 -13.17 -19.78
N ALA A 830 -4.32 -13.00 -18.74
CA ALA A 830 -3.32 -13.98 -18.33
C ALA A 830 -3.97 -15.33 -17.95
N TYR A 831 -5.10 -15.32 -17.25
CA TYR A 831 -5.88 -16.53 -17.00
C TYR A 831 -6.37 -17.18 -18.30
N GLU A 832 -6.97 -16.42 -19.22
CA GLU A 832 -7.51 -16.97 -20.47
C GLU A 832 -6.42 -17.62 -21.36
N LYS A 833 -5.14 -17.28 -21.16
CA LYS A 833 -3.99 -17.89 -21.84
C LYS A 833 -3.35 -19.03 -21.06
N TYR A 834 -3.10 -18.84 -19.76
CA TYR A 834 -2.30 -19.76 -18.95
C TYR A 834 -3.14 -20.74 -18.13
N HIS A 835 -4.44 -20.47 -17.96
CA HIS A 835 -5.39 -21.26 -17.18
C HIS A 835 -4.96 -21.46 -15.71
N LYS A 836 -4.30 -20.47 -15.12
CA LYS A 836 -3.97 -20.46 -13.68
C LYS A 836 -5.08 -19.77 -12.89
N GLU A 837 -5.73 -20.51 -11.99
CA GLU A 837 -6.91 -20.01 -11.26
C GLU A 837 -6.61 -18.79 -10.37
N GLU A 838 -5.39 -18.67 -9.86
CA GLU A 838 -4.92 -17.52 -9.07
C GLU A 838 -5.14 -16.19 -9.81
N PHE A 839 -4.95 -16.17 -11.14
CA PHE A 839 -5.15 -15.00 -11.97
C PHE A 839 -6.63 -14.67 -12.15
N LEU A 840 -7.48 -15.70 -12.27
CA LEU A 840 -8.93 -15.49 -12.37
C LEU A 840 -9.51 -14.94 -11.06
N GLU A 841 -9.07 -15.47 -9.92
CA GLU A 841 -9.46 -14.97 -8.60
C GLU A 841 -9.03 -13.54 -8.38
N SER A 842 -7.75 -13.26 -8.64
CA SER A 842 -7.19 -11.92 -8.49
C SER A 842 -7.87 -10.92 -9.41
N ALA A 843 -8.13 -11.30 -10.66
CA ALA A 843 -8.90 -10.50 -11.61
C ALA A 843 -10.33 -10.24 -11.12
N TYR A 844 -11.02 -11.27 -10.62
CA TYR A 844 -12.38 -11.13 -10.11
C TYR A 844 -12.43 -10.20 -8.91
N ASN A 845 -11.58 -10.41 -7.90
CA ASN A 845 -11.54 -9.57 -6.71
C ASN A 845 -11.18 -8.12 -7.04
N SER A 846 -10.20 -7.93 -7.94
CA SER A 846 -9.76 -6.62 -8.40
C SER A 846 -10.86 -5.87 -9.17
N ILE A 847 -11.50 -6.51 -10.16
CA ILE A 847 -12.55 -5.88 -10.97
C ILE A 847 -13.80 -5.61 -10.14
N MET A 848 -14.21 -6.56 -9.31
CA MET A 848 -15.42 -6.42 -8.48
C MET A 848 -15.26 -5.39 -7.35
N SER A 849 -14.04 -4.99 -6.99
CA SER A 849 -13.80 -3.90 -6.03
C SER A 849 -14.41 -2.55 -6.44
N LEU A 850 -14.74 -2.36 -7.73
CA LEU A 850 -15.51 -1.20 -8.17
C LEU A 850 -16.84 -1.06 -7.43
N TYR A 851 -17.44 -2.18 -6.99
CA TYR A 851 -18.75 -2.18 -6.33
C TYR A 851 -18.75 -1.34 -5.06
N GLU A 852 -17.61 -1.25 -4.36
CA GLU A 852 -17.45 -0.45 -3.15
C GLU A 852 -17.76 1.03 -3.38
N SER A 853 -17.46 1.56 -4.58
CA SER A 853 -17.81 2.93 -4.95
C SER A 853 -19.32 3.18 -5.02
N TYR A 854 -20.16 2.15 -5.07
CA TYR A 854 -21.61 2.25 -5.27
C TYR A 854 -22.42 1.64 -4.12
N ASN A 855 -21.75 1.18 -3.06
CA ASN A 855 -22.40 0.52 -1.94
C ASN A 855 -23.13 1.55 -1.06
N TYR A 856 -24.46 1.57 -1.14
CA TYR A 856 -25.30 2.56 -0.44
C TYR A 856 -25.83 2.07 0.91
N ASP A 857 -25.52 0.84 1.32
CA ASP A 857 -26.07 0.24 2.54
C ASP A 857 -25.33 0.65 3.83
N TYR A 858 -24.07 1.10 3.73
CA TYR A 858 -23.30 1.57 4.89
C TYR A 858 -23.09 3.10 4.88
N GLN A 859 -22.84 3.65 6.06
CA GLN A 859 -22.50 5.06 6.19
C GLN A 859 -21.05 5.25 5.75
N PHE A 860 -20.86 5.95 4.64
CA PHE A 860 -19.55 6.14 4.04
C PHE A 860 -18.76 7.22 4.79
N ASN A 861 -19.37 8.38 5.02
CA ASN A 861 -18.70 9.52 5.65
C ASN A 861 -19.56 10.22 6.72
N LEU A 862 -19.06 11.37 7.21
CA LEU A 862 -19.79 12.19 8.17
C LEU A 862 -21.06 12.86 7.63
N TRP A 863 -21.26 12.80 6.31
CA TRP A 863 -22.32 13.51 5.60
C TRP A 863 -23.56 12.63 5.35
N GLY A 864 -23.47 11.30 5.50
CA GLY A 864 -24.64 10.41 5.51
C GLY A 864 -24.41 9.05 4.86
N LYS A 865 -25.51 8.36 4.53
CA LYS A 865 -25.52 7.20 3.61
C LYS A 865 -25.78 7.69 2.19
N MET A 866 -25.22 7.00 1.19
CA MET A 866 -25.55 7.27 -0.21
C MET A 866 -26.97 6.81 -0.53
N GLU A 867 -27.57 7.36 -1.58
CA GLU A 867 -28.77 6.80 -2.20
C GLU A 867 -28.40 5.83 -3.33
N LEU A 868 -29.29 4.90 -3.66
CA LEU A 868 -29.11 4.01 -4.82
C LEU A 868 -28.86 4.82 -6.09
N GLY A 869 -27.78 4.50 -6.81
CA GLY A 869 -27.35 5.17 -8.04
C GLY A 869 -26.36 6.33 -7.81
N GLU A 870 -26.01 6.64 -6.57
CA GLU A 870 -24.87 7.50 -6.22
C GLU A 870 -23.57 6.72 -6.15
N ALA A 871 -22.45 7.46 -6.14
CA ALA A 871 -21.12 6.86 -6.12
C ALA A 871 -20.08 7.73 -5.35
N HIS A 872 -19.07 7.12 -4.72
CA HIS A 872 -17.93 7.78 -4.04
C HIS A 872 -16.49 7.37 -4.50
N ALA A 873 -15.53 8.30 -4.44
CA ALA A 873 -14.23 8.20 -5.16
C ALA A 873 -13.28 7.15 -4.60
N ALA A 874 -13.21 7.06 -3.27
CA ALA A 874 -12.34 6.15 -2.57
C ALA A 874 -12.99 5.73 -1.26
N PHE A 875 -12.71 4.51 -0.83
CA PHE A 875 -12.99 4.06 0.52
C PHE A 875 -11.69 3.88 1.30
N LEU A 876 -11.78 4.07 2.60
CA LEU A 876 -10.65 3.98 3.52
C LEU A 876 -11.03 3.15 4.75
N PRO A 877 -10.68 1.85 4.78
CA PRO A 877 -10.97 0.97 5.90
C PRO A 877 -10.30 1.45 7.18
N GLY A 878 -11.09 1.63 8.24
CA GLY A 878 -10.57 1.90 9.59
C GLY A 878 -10.17 3.34 9.88
N LEU A 879 -10.46 4.30 9.00
CA LEU A 879 -10.19 5.73 9.24
C LEU A 879 -11.39 6.52 9.73
N GLY A 880 -11.12 7.73 10.21
CA GLY A 880 -12.15 8.70 10.54
C GLY A 880 -12.98 9.07 9.30
N MET A 881 -14.31 9.03 9.44
CA MET A 881 -15.26 9.41 8.38
C MET A 881 -15.13 10.88 7.90
N ASN A 882 -14.23 11.66 8.49
CA ASN A 882 -13.91 13.05 8.13
C ASN A 882 -12.91 13.19 6.98
N THR A 883 -12.15 12.14 6.65
CA THR A 883 -11.19 12.17 5.55
C THR A 883 -11.83 11.89 4.20
N GLN A 884 -13.07 11.41 4.17
CA GLN A 884 -13.75 11.06 2.92
C GLN A 884 -14.46 12.24 2.28
N GLU A 885 -14.40 12.29 0.94
CA GLU A 885 -15.00 13.36 0.16
C GLU A 885 -16.52 13.41 0.23
N ARG A 886 -17.04 14.61 -0.07
CA ARG A 886 -18.46 14.94 -0.14
C ARG A 886 -19.00 14.93 -1.59
N ALA A 887 -18.13 14.81 -2.57
CA ALA A 887 -18.45 14.88 -4.00
C ALA A 887 -18.61 13.47 -4.61
N CYS A 888 -19.51 13.37 -5.58
CA CYS A 888 -19.61 12.23 -6.50
C CYS A 888 -18.70 12.51 -7.71
N SER A 889 -17.43 12.14 -7.61
CA SER A 889 -16.37 12.42 -8.59
C SER A 889 -15.81 11.11 -9.20
N ASP A 890 -15.89 10.96 -10.52
CA ASP A 890 -14.86 10.25 -11.34
C ASP A 890 -14.74 8.71 -11.30
N GLN A 891 -15.69 7.97 -10.72
CA GLN A 891 -15.49 6.53 -10.47
C GLN A 891 -16.02 5.57 -11.53
N ASP A 892 -16.71 6.11 -12.54
CA ASP A 892 -17.39 5.30 -13.52
C ASP A 892 -16.38 4.63 -14.50
N GLY A 893 -15.11 5.02 -14.48
CA GLY A 893 -14.04 4.40 -15.28
C GLY A 893 -13.80 2.92 -14.97
N GLY A 894 -14.12 2.45 -13.76
CA GLY A 894 -14.02 1.02 -13.46
C GLY A 894 -15.14 0.17 -14.09
N PHE A 895 -16.29 0.79 -14.39
CA PHE A 895 -17.43 0.08 -14.95
C PHE A 895 -17.16 -0.44 -16.35
N SER A 896 -16.46 0.30 -17.18
CA SER A 896 -16.16 -0.14 -18.55
C SER A 896 -15.34 -1.44 -18.55
N THR A 897 -14.36 -1.57 -17.66
CA THR A 897 -13.62 -2.83 -17.49
C THR A 897 -14.53 -3.98 -17.00
N TYR A 898 -15.44 -3.74 -16.05
CA TYR A 898 -16.42 -4.74 -15.64
C TYR A 898 -17.39 -5.13 -16.77
N LEU A 899 -17.90 -4.15 -17.51
CA LEU A 899 -18.82 -4.32 -18.64
C LEU A 899 -18.23 -5.18 -19.77
N GLU A 900 -16.90 -5.13 -19.93
CA GLU A 900 -16.12 -5.91 -20.87
C GLU A 900 -15.75 -7.32 -20.37
N THR A 901 -15.93 -7.56 -19.08
CA THR A 901 -15.51 -8.80 -18.40
C THR A 901 -16.69 -9.45 -17.66
N PHE A 902 -16.70 -9.38 -16.34
CA PHE A 902 -17.65 -10.07 -15.48
C PHE A 902 -19.09 -9.53 -15.56
N ALA A 903 -19.35 -8.43 -16.27
CA ALA A 903 -20.73 -8.07 -16.58
C ALA A 903 -21.35 -8.97 -17.65
N THR A 904 -20.53 -9.66 -18.44
CA THR A 904 -20.99 -10.49 -19.55
C THR A 904 -20.49 -11.92 -19.52
N LYS A 905 -19.40 -12.17 -18.80
CA LYS A 905 -18.72 -13.47 -18.76
C LYS A 905 -18.88 -14.14 -17.41
N CYS A 906 -18.99 -15.46 -17.42
CA CYS A 906 -18.83 -16.29 -16.23
C CYS A 906 -17.98 -17.52 -16.55
N TYR A 907 -17.36 -18.09 -15.51
CA TYR A 907 -16.34 -19.11 -15.66
C TYR A 907 -16.63 -20.30 -14.75
N ILE A 908 -16.54 -21.51 -15.32
CA ILE A 908 -16.31 -22.75 -14.59
C ILE A 908 -14.92 -23.24 -14.99
N THR A 909 -13.97 -23.25 -14.06
CA THR A 909 -12.57 -23.62 -14.32
C THR A 909 -12.43 -25.14 -14.54
N LYS A 910 -11.24 -25.58 -14.98
CA LYS A 910 -10.92 -27.01 -15.12
C LYS A 910 -11.09 -27.82 -13.82
N THR A 911 -10.88 -27.20 -12.65
CA THR A 911 -11.08 -27.87 -11.35
C THR A 911 -12.55 -27.89 -10.93
N GLY A 912 -13.45 -27.26 -11.70
CA GLY A 912 -14.88 -27.14 -11.41
C GLY A 912 -15.23 -25.91 -10.58
N ARG A 913 -14.29 -25.01 -10.34
CA ARG A 913 -14.53 -23.78 -9.58
C ARG A 913 -15.40 -22.81 -10.36
N ALA A 914 -16.44 -22.28 -9.72
CA ALA A 914 -17.32 -21.28 -10.30
C ALA A 914 -16.89 -19.85 -9.93
N VAL A 915 -16.79 -18.97 -10.93
CA VAL A 915 -16.53 -17.54 -10.77
C VAL A 915 -17.59 -16.76 -11.54
N ASN A 916 -18.19 -15.77 -10.87
CA ASN A 916 -19.27 -14.95 -11.40
C ASN A 916 -20.53 -15.72 -11.85
N CYS A 917 -20.71 -16.92 -11.29
CA CYS A 917 -21.85 -17.80 -11.48
C CYS A 917 -21.93 -18.81 -10.35
N ASP A 918 -23.08 -19.46 -10.28
CA ASP A 918 -23.37 -20.57 -9.40
C ASP A 918 -23.60 -21.84 -10.22
N ARG A 919 -23.22 -23.00 -9.67
CA ARG A 919 -23.48 -24.30 -10.28
C ARG A 919 -24.21 -25.20 -9.29
N GLU A 920 -25.48 -25.45 -9.58
CA GLU A 920 -26.31 -26.39 -8.84
C GLU A 920 -26.57 -27.61 -9.74
N ASN A 921 -25.92 -28.73 -9.43
CA ASN A 921 -25.89 -29.93 -10.29
C ASN A 921 -25.34 -29.61 -11.69
N ASN A 922 -26.18 -29.75 -12.72
CA ASN A 922 -25.83 -29.45 -14.10
C ASN A 922 -26.30 -28.06 -14.56
N ARG A 923 -26.98 -27.31 -13.70
CA ARG A 923 -27.50 -25.98 -14.02
C ARG A 923 -26.54 -24.91 -13.53
N ILE A 924 -26.17 -24.01 -14.44
CA ILE A 924 -25.24 -22.91 -14.23
C ILE A 924 -26.01 -21.61 -14.42
N VAL A 925 -25.97 -20.74 -13.42
CA VAL A 925 -26.67 -19.45 -13.42
C VAL A 925 -25.66 -18.36 -13.12
N SER A 926 -25.47 -17.44 -14.06
CA SER A 926 -24.64 -16.27 -13.84
C SER A 926 -25.41 -15.17 -13.10
N TRP A 927 -24.68 -14.40 -12.30
CA TRP A 927 -25.18 -13.15 -11.71
C TRP A 927 -24.54 -11.91 -12.35
N ALA A 928 -23.90 -12.09 -13.51
CA ALA A 928 -23.44 -10.98 -14.33
C ALA A 928 -24.62 -10.05 -14.68
N ALA A 929 -24.36 -8.75 -14.86
CA ALA A 929 -25.41 -7.80 -15.21
C ALA A 929 -26.07 -8.13 -16.56
N TYR A 930 -25.31 -8.60 -17.54
CA TYR A 930 -25.74 -8.93 -18.90
C TYR A 930 -25.06 -10.24 -19.36
N PRO A 931 -25.39 -11.41 -18.79
CA PRO A 931 -24.68 -12.64 -19.06
C PRO A 931 -24.81 -13.01 -20.54
N ARG A 932 -23.70 -13.08 -21.26
CA ARG A 932 -23.66 -13.37 -22.70
C ARG A 932 -22.65 -14.44 -23.06
N GLU A 933 -21.70 -14.74 -22.17
CA GLU A 933 -20.66 -15.74 -22.41
C GLU A 933 -20.47 -16.62 -21.17
N TYR A 934 -20.51 -17.93 -21.38
CA TYR A 934 -20.23 -18.95 -20.38
C TYR A 934 -19.00 -19.73 -20.83
N ILE A 935 -17.93 -19.64 -20.05
CA ILE A 935 -16.66 -20.33 -20.27
C ILE A 935 -16.62 -21.55 -19.36
N LEU A 936 -16.84 -22.74 -19.94
CA LEU A 936 -16.99 -24.00 -19.20
C LEU A 936 -15.79 -24.91 -19.47
N GLU A 937 -14.66 -24.65 -18.80
CA GLU A 937 -13.40 -25.35 -19.04
C GLU A 937 -13.44 -26.82 -18.63
N ASP A 938 -14.22 -27.15 -17.60
CA ASP A 938 -14.45 -28.51 -17.11
C ASP A 938 -15.13 -29.41 -18.14
N THR A 939 -15.97 -28.83 -19.01
CA THR A 939 -16.65 -29.51 -20.11
C THR A 939 -16.02 -29.24 -21.47
N GLY A 940 -15.09 -28.29 -21.56
CA GLY A 940 -14.35 -27.95 -22.77
C GLY A 940 -15.11 -27.04 -23.76
N TYR A 941 -16.14 -26.32 -23.30
CA TYR A 941 -17.01 -25.51 -24.16
C TYR A 941 -17.00 -24.02 -23.80
N LYS A 942 -17.17 -23.16 -24.80
CA LYS A 942 -17.57 -21.76 -24.66
C LYS A 942 -18.92 -21.55 -25.34
N ILE A 943 -19.82 -20.84 -24.68
CA ILE A 943 -21.19 -20.62 -25.18
C ILE A 943 -21.46 -19.12 -25.13
N TYR A 944 -21.81 -18.52 -26.27
CA TYR A 944 -22.05 -17.07 -26.31
C TYR A 944 -23.06 -16.61 -27.37
N THR A 945 -23.60 -15.42 -27.15
CA THR A 945 -24.47 -14.69 -28.08
C THR A 945 -23.74 -13.52 -28.74
N THR A 946 -24.02 -13.25 -30.03
CA THR A 946 -23.39 -12.14 -30.76
C THR A 946 -24.05 -10.79 -30.54
N ASN A 947 -25.34 -10.74 -30.20
CA ASN A 947 -26.05 -9.48 -29.95
C ASN A 947 -26.01 -9.10 -28.46
N MET A 948 -25.71 -7.84 -28.14
CA MET A 948 -25.63 -7.35 -26.75
C MET A 948 -26.95 -7.40 -25.98
N SER A 949 -28.08 -7.36 -26.68
CA SER A 949 -29.42 -7.44 -26.06
C SER A 949 -29.90 -8.86 -25.81
N ALA A 950 -29.18 -9.87 -26.32
CA ALA A 950 -29.52 -11.27 -26.17
C ALA A 950 -28.71 -11.90 -25.03
N ILE A 951 -29.29 -12.03 -23.85
CA ILE A 951 -28.62 -12.60 -22.68
C ILE A 951 -28.93 -14.09 -22.51
N ILE A 952 -28.03 -14.80 -21.82
CA ILE A 952 -28.14 -16.20 -21.43
C ILE A 952 -28.43 -16.25 -19.92
N ASN A 953 -29.68 -16.51 -19.56
CA ASN A 953 -30.11 -16.55 -18.16
C ASN A 953 -29.58 -17.77 -17.41
N PHE A 954 -29.53 -18.93 -18.08
CA PHE A 954 -28.90 -20.12 -17.54
C PHE A 954 -28.48 -21.10 -18.63
N ILE A 955 -27.58 -21.99 -18.25
CA ILE A 955 -27.16 -23.15 -19.03
C ILE A 955 -27.37 -24.42 -18.21
N GLU A 956 -27.88 -25.48 -18.82
CA GLU A 956 -27.95 -26.81 -18.20
C GLU A 956 -27.25 -27.83 -19.09
N THR A 957 -26.16 -28.42 -18.58
CA THR A 957 -25.37 -29.41 -19.31
C THR A 957 -25.99 -30.79 -19.20
N LYS A 958 -26.12 -31.50 -20.33
CA LYS A 958 -26.58 -32.90 -20.40
C LYS A 958 -25.54 -33.72 -21.15
N GLU A 959 -25.61 -35.05 -21.06
CA GLU A 959 -24.63 -35.95 -21.67
C GLU A 959 -24.39 -35.68 -23.16
N GLU A 960 -25.44 -35.37 -23.93
CA GLU A 960 -25.35 -35.16 -25.39
C GLU A 960 -25.90 -33.82 -25.87
N SER A 961 -26.37 -32.97 -24.96
CA SER A 961 -26.99 -31.69 -25.31
C SER A 961 -26.81 -30.63 -24.24
N ILE A 962 -27.05 -29.38 -24.60
CA ILE A 962 -27.05 -28.24 -23.69
C ILE A 962 -28.37 -27.51 -23.80
N LEU A 963 -29.07 -27.34 -22.67
CA LEU A 963 -30.25 -26.50 -22.58
C LEU A 963 -29.83 -25.08 -22.25
N ILE A 964 -30.34 -24.10 -22.98
CA ILE A 964 -29.96 -22.69 -22.86
C ILE A 964 -31.24 -21.85 -22.82
N GLU A 965 -31.40 -21.00 -21.80
CA GLU A 965 -32.46 -19.98 -21.79
C GLU A 965 -31.89 -18.64 -22.24
N LEU A 966 -32.44 -18.13 -23.34
CA LEU A 966 -32.14 -16.82 -23.88
C LEU A 966 -33.24 -15.83 -23.55
N GLU A 967 -32.87 -14.57 -23.35
CA GLU A 967 -33.81 -13.46 -23.19
C GLU A 967 -33.40 -12.28 -24.06
N ASN A 968 -34.37 -11.67 -24.74
CA ASN A 968 -34.18 -10.39 -25.42
C ASN A 968 -34.59 -9.25 -24.47
N LEU A 969 -33.64 -8.37 -24.15
CA LEU A 969 -33.86 -7.22 -23.28
C LEU A 969 -34.46 -6.00 -23.99
N ARG A 970 -34.66 -6.05 -25.30
CA ARG A 970 -35.23 -4.96 -26.09
C ARG A 970 -36.75 -5.07 -26.25
N LYS A 971 -37.36 -3.89 -26.47
CA LYS A 971 -38.78 -3.72 -26.82
C LYS A 971 -39.08 -4.05 -28.28
N ASP A 972 -38.07 -4.26 -29.11
CA ASP A 972 -38.16 -4.71 -30.50
C ASP A 972 -37.46 -6.05 -30.73
N GLU A 973 -37.68 -6.65 -31.90
CA GLU A 973 -37.08 -7.93 -32.27
C GLU A 973 -35.57 -7.81 -32.45
N VAL A 974 -34.84 -8.83 -31.98
CA VAL A 974 -33.38 -8.86 -32.04
C VAL A 974 -32.91 -10.11 -32.77
N ASN A 975 -32.08 -9.91 -33.79
CA ASN A 975 -31.36 -11.01 -34.42
C ASN A 975 -30.04 -11.25 -33.68
N THR A 976 -29.79 -12.50 -33.31
CA THR A 976 -28.55 -12.92 -32.66
C THR A 976 -28.11 -14.27 -33.21
N GLU A 977 -26.81 -14.53 -33.14
CA GLU A 977 -26.24 -15.84 -33.36
C GLU A 977 -25.85 -16.42 -31.99
N LEU A 978 -26.31 -17.63 -31.69
CA LEU A 978 -25.89 -18.41 -30.54
C LEU A 978 -24.79 -19.37 -31.01
N ARG A 979 -23.61 -19.31 -30.38
CA ARG A 979 -22.46 -20.14 -30.73
C ARG A 979 -22.04 -21.01 -29.55
N VAL A 980 -21.72 -22.27 -29.87
CA VAL A 980 -21.01 -23.20 -28.99
C VAL A 980 -19.70 -23.53 -29.67
N THR A 981 -18.59 -23.23 -29.00
CA THR A 981 -17.23 -23.48 -29.50
C THR A 981 -16.47 -24.36 -28.51
N SER A 982 -15.42 -25.02 -28.98
CA SER A 982 -14.40 -25.56 -28.09
C SER A 982 -13.56 -24.42 -27.48
N MET A 983 -12.75 -24.75 -26.48
CA MET A 983 -11.87 -23.78 -25.80
C MET A 983 -10.85 -23.10 -26.73
N ASP A 984 -10.41 -23.80 -27.78
CA ASP A 984 -9.51 -23.30 -28.84
C ASP A 984 -10.22 -22.44 -29.91
N GLY A 985 -11.53 -22.22 -29.77
CA GLY A 985 -12.32 -21.34 -30.64
C GLY A 985 -12.94 -22.03 -31.87
N ARG A 986 -12.74 -23.34 -32.07
CA ARG A 986 -13.41 -24.05 -33.17
C ARG A 986 -14.93 -24.10 -32.92
N VAL A 987 -15.72 -23.67 -33.92
CA VAL A 987 -17.18 -23.70 -33.85
C VAL A 987 -17.69 -25.14 -33.89
N ILE A 988 -18.40 -25.54 -32.85
CA ILE A 988 -19.04 -26.86 -32.71
C ILE A 988 -20.48 -26.77 -33.22
N ARG A 989 -21.21 -25.75 -32.78
CA ARG A 989 -22.56 -25.42 -33.24
C ARG A 989 -22.72 -23.91 -33.33
N SER A 990 -23.52 -23.48 -34.30
CA SER A 990 -24.00 -22.12 -34.39
C SER A 990 -25.47 -22.14 -34.83
N LYS A 991 -26.28 -21.23 -34.29
CA LYS A 991 -27.69 -21.05 -34.64
C LYS A 991 -28.06 -19.58 -34.65
N THR A 992 -28.51 -19.10 -35.81
CA THR A 992 -29.12 -17.77 -35.95
C THR A 992 -30.57 -17.80 -35.45
N LEU A 993 -30.94 -16.78 -34.67
CA LEU A 993 -32.22 -16.69 -33.98
C LEU A 993 -32.76 -15.26 -34.08
N THR A 994 -34.08 -15.15 -34.22
CA THR A 994 -34.81 -13.89 -34.02
C THR A 994 -35.56 -13.99 -32.70
N LEU A 995 -35.11 -13.23 -31.71
CA LEU A 995 -35.70 -13.22 -30.38
C LEU A 995 -36.83 -12.19 -30.30
N LYS A 996 -37.99 -12.63 -29.80
CA LYS A 996 -39.15 -11.77 -29.61
C LYS A 996 -38.92 -10.74 -28.50
N PRO A 997 -39.54 -9.55 -28.56
CA PRO A 997 -39.33 -8.50 -27.57
C PRO A 997 -39.63 -8.96 -26.14
N MET A 998 -38.73 -8.69 -25.18
CA MET A 998 -38.92 -8.96 -23.76
C MET A 998 -39.38 -10.40 -23.44
N LYS A 999 -38.97 -11.39 -24.26
CA LYS A 999 -39.36 -12.80 -24.08
C LYS A 999 -38.17 -13.71 -23.83
N ARG A 1000 -38.41 -14.68 -22.96
CA ARG A 1000 -37.53 -15.82 -22.73
C ARG A 1000 -37.81 -16.93 -23.73
N GLN A 1001 -36.75 -17.60 -24.17
CA GLN A 1001 -36.80 -18.74 -25.07
C GLN A 1001 -35.82 -19.80 -24.61
N ILE A 1002 -36.31 -21.03 -24.42
CA ILE A 1002 -35.47 -22.18 -24.09
C ILE A 1002 -35.09 -22.92 -25.37
N LEU A 1003 -33.81 -23.25 -25.50
CA LEU A 1003 -33.23 -23.95 -26.64
C LEU A 1003 -32.48 -25.18 -26.16
N ASN A 1004 -32.69 -26.30 -26.85
CA ASN A 1004 -31.86 -27.50 -26.68
C ASN A 1004 -30.87 -27.59 -27.85
N ILE A 1005 -29.57 -27.63 -27.55
CA ILE A 1005 -28.49 -27.70 -28.54
C ILE A 1005 -27.81 -29.06 -28.43
N GLU A 1006 -27.95 -29.89 -29.45
CA GLU A 1006 -27.27 -31.18 -29.53
C GLU A 1006 -25.78 -31.01 -29.88
N LEU A 1007 -24.92 -31.59 -29.04
CA LEU A 1007 -23.47 -31.49 -29.16
C LEU A 1007 -22.87 -32.52 -30.13
N ARG A 1008 -23.54 -33.67 -30.30
CA ARG A 1008 -23.14 -34.74 -31.23
C ARG A 1008 -23.87 -34.63 -32.58
N LYS A 1009 -23.25 -35.20 -33.60
CA LYS A 1009 -23.94 -35.94 -34.66
C LYS A 1009 -23.29 -37.29 -34.74
#